data_AF-A0AAD4XSM0-F1
#
_entry.id   AF-A0AAD4XSM0-F1
#
_cell.length_a   1.000
_cell.length_b   1.000
_cell.length_c   1.000
_cell.angle_alpha   90.00
_cell.angle_beta   90.00
_cell.angle_gamma   90.00
#
_symmetry.space_group_name_H-M   'P 1'
#
loop_
_entity.id
_entity.type
_entity.pdbx_description
1 polymer ?
#
loop_
_entity_poly.entity_id
_entity_poly.type
_entity_poly.pdbx_seq_one_letter_code
_entity_poly.pdbx_strand_id
1 'polypeptide(L)'
;MIPQISDLSWWRWVKDVTNGETKINTGVSVVVLVLLTYIFIVIGRRMQRRNNVDLRFPPGPRGLPLVGNLLSIEPDLHKYFAKLSKIYGPIIKLQFGRIHVIVLNSSSVAKEVLRDQDANFATRDVPIAVLAMTYGGKDIIWNHCNQEWRKLRKILTQELLGNTSLGSSYSLRRSEIRRTVKDVYGMIGTPINVGEQVFVATLNVVLNMLWGGIIQGDERIRVGIELRQLFNRSTELSLRPNISDFFPIFRRFDIQGIEKESWKIFGEMDRMFDSVIDQHLKFDKENSEHKQRSGKDFLQFLLELTETHDVKTRVTMTQLKALLQNFKENFSTKVVQISIECSPPEVTNGKENSGINFSTDPSRSTFALFPGFILSPLLTDLSWWRWVKDVTNGETKINTGVSVVVLVLVTYIFIVIGRRLQRRNNGDLRFPPGPRGLPLVGNLFSIEPDLHKYFAKLSKIYGPIIKLQLGRIHVIVLNSSSVAKEVLRDQDANFATRDVPIAVLAMTYGGKDIIWNHCNQEWRKLRKILTQELLGNTSLGSSYSLRRSEIRRTVKDVYGMIGTPINVGKQMYAATVNVVLNMLWGGTIQGDDRIRVGIEVQQLIDEMIELAFKPNVSDFFPILARFDMQGIQKKAWKAFGELDRVFDSVIDQHLKLDKENNGNKQRRGKDFLHLVLELTKKHDFKTQVTMTQLKALLLDVVVAGTDTSTTTLEWAMSEVIKNPEVMRKAQQELDEVVGKNSIVEESHMNQLPYLEAVVKETLRLHPAVPLLVPRRSITSSAVRGYTIPEGSRVFVNVWAIHRDSDAWNNPLVFRPERFFSSDDHLKKYGNIGNNFDFLPFGSGRRVCAGIPLAERLLIYVLASLLHSFNWKLSEGEKLDLTEKFGVVLKKATPLIAIPTPRLSNLDFY
;
A
#
# COMPACT_ATOMS: atom_id res chain seq x y z
N MET A 1 32.16 -75.05 7.16
CA MET A 1 31.44 -74.17 6.24
C MET A 1 30.92 -73.00 7.07
N ILE A 2 31.50 -71.81 6.87
CA ILE A 2 31.01 -70.47 7.28
C ILE A 2 30.80 -70.25 8.81
N PRO A 3 31.56 -69.36 9.47
CA PRO A 3 31.65 -69.29 10.93
C PRO A 3 30.72 -68.26 11.58
N GLN A 4 30.43 -68.53 12.86
CA GLN A 4 30.28 -67.64 14.03
C GLN A 4 29.82 -66.18 13.81
N ILE A 5 28.81 -65.77 14.57
CA ILE A 5 28.85 -64.71 15.61
C ILE A 5 27.42 -64.60 16.17
N SER A 6 27.15 -65.30 17.27
CA SER A 6 25.96 -65.12 18.11
C SER A 6 26.33 -64.69 19.52
N ASP A 7 27.40 -63.90 19.63
CA ASP A 7 27.86 -63.25 20.85
C ASP A 7 28.58 -61.96 20.44
N LEU A 8 27.93 -60.80 20.60
CA LEU A 8 28.58 -59.47 20.66
C LEU A 8 27.60 -58.41 21.22
N SER A 9 27.63 -58.27 22.54
CA SER A 9 27.77 -57.00 23.29
C SER A 9 26.84 -55.79 23.07
N TRP A 10 25.50 -55.94 23.17
CA TRP A 10 24.64 -54.79 23.54
C TRP A 10 23.78 -55.05 24.79
N TRP A 11 23.33 -56.29 25.00
CA TRP A 11 22.48 -56.64 26.14
C TRP A 11 23.20 -56.75 27.50
N ARG A 12 24.52 -56.99 27.52
CA ARG A 12 25.31 -56.96 28.78
C ARG A 12 25.52 -55.54 29.32
N TRP A 13 25.65 -54.54 28.45
CA TRP A 13 25.80 -53.13 28.87
C TRP A 13 24.52 -52.57 29.51
N VAL A 14 23.35 -52.94 28.99
CA VAL A 14 22.05 -52.50 29.57
C VAL A 14 21.80 -53.12 30.95
N LYS A 15 22.30 -54.33 31.19
CA LYS A 15 22.14 -55.01 32.49
C LYS A 15 23.13 -54.49 33.55
N ASP A 16 24.30 -54.01 33.14
CA ASP A 16 25.29 -53.40 34.06
C ASP A 16 24.94 -51.95 34.43
N VAL A 17 24.21 -51.21 33.59
CA VAL A 17 23.74 -49.84 33.92
C VAL A 17 22.54 -49.82 34.89
N THR A 18 21.86 -50.96 35.08
CA THR A 18 20.68 -51.04 35.95
C THR A 18 20.96 -51.53 37.37
N ASN A 19 22.15 -52.06 37.66
CA ASN A 19 22.50 -52.62 38.98
C ASN A 19 23.70 -51.96 39.69
N GLY A 20 24.19 -50.80 39.24
CA GLY A 20 25.35 -50.14 39.83
C GLY A 20 25.12 -48.66 40.13
N GLU A 21 25.21 -48.30 41.41
CA GLU A 21 25.09 -46.97 41.99
C GLU A 21 25.79 -45.87 41.17
N THR A 22 25.01 -45.04 40.47
CA THR A 22 25.33 -43.62 40.28
C THR A 22 24.04 -42.83 40.09
N LYS A 23 23.70 -42.00 41.07
CA LYS A 23 22.64 -40.98 40.96
C LYS A 23 23.09 -39.90 39.96
N ILE A 24 22.81 -40.09 38.67
CA ILE A 24 22.82 -38.99 37.71
C ILE A 24 21.37 -38.73 37.28
N ASN A 25 20.93 -37.53 37.61
CA ASN A 25 19.61 -36.94 37.47
C ASN A 25 18.92 -37.21 36.11
N THR A 26 18.22 -38.34 35.98
CA THR A 26 17.38 -38.69 34.82
C THR A 26 16.15 -37.77 34.69
N GLY A 27 15.74 -37.09 35.76
CA GLY A 27 14.71 -36.06 35.72
C GLY A 27 15.10 -34.85 34.85
N VAL A 28 16.38 -34.46 34.85
CA VAL A 28 16.83 -33.29 34.08
C VAL A 28 16.88 -33.60 32.58
N SER A 29 17.28 -34.79 32.16
CA SER A 29 17.32 -35.16 30.74
C SER A 29 15.94 -35.34 30.12
N VAL A 30 14.96 -35.89 30.87
CA VAL A 30 13.57 -36.00 30.40
C VAL A 30 12.89 -34.63 30.40
N VAL A 31 13.12 -33.81 31.41
CA VAL A 31 12.61 -32.44 31.45
C VAL A 31 13.24 -31.57 30.37
N VAL A 32 14.53 -31.75 30.06
CA VAL A 32 15.21 -31.06 28.95
C VAL A 32 14.75 -31.58 27.60
N LEU A 33 14.48 -32.88 27.42
CA LEU A 33 13.89 -33.39 26.17
C LEU A 33 12.45 -32.93 26.00
N VAL A 34 11.62 -32.96 27.05
CA VAL A 34 10.24 -32.43 27.02
C VAL A 34 10.24 -30.92 26.82
N LEU A 35 11.17 -30.18 27.44
CA LEU A 35 11.36 -28.75 27.20
C LEU A 35 11.89 -28.48 25.81
N LEU A 36 12.85 -29.24 25.29
CA LEU A 36 13.36 -29.07 23.92
C LEU A 36 12.30 -29.42 22.90
N THR A 37 11.48 -30.44 23.13
CA THR A 37 10.35 -30.80 22.26
C THR A 37 9.23 -29.77 22.36
N TYR A 38 8.91 -29.28 23.56
CA TYR A 38 7.97 -28.19 23.80
C TYR A 38 8.49 -26.87 23.22
N ILE A 39 9.79 -26.59 23.32
CA ILE A 39 10.48 -25.44 22.72
C ILE A 39 10.54 -25.60 21.22
N PHE A 40 10.69 -26.80 20.67
CA PHE A 40 10.64 -27.05 19.22
C PHE A 40 9.20 -26.92 18.68
N ILE A 41 8.19 -27.33 19.46
CA ILE A 41 6.77 -27.12 19.17
C ILE A 41 6.42 -25.64 19.32
N VAL A 42 6.97 -24.93 20.31
CA VAL A 42 6.74 -23.50 20.55
C VAL A 42 7.51 -22.66 19.53
N ILE A 43 8.73 -23.02 19.13
CA ILE A 43 9.49 -22.39 18.05
C ILE A 43 8.81 -22.72 16.72
N GLY A 44 8.34 -23.95 16.49
CA GLY A 44 7.52 -24.31 15.34
C GLY A 44 6.24 -23.46 15.28
N ARG A 45 5.51 -23.35 16.40
CA ARG A 45 4.32 -22.50 16.56
C ARG A 45 4.63 -21.00 16.54
N ARG A 46 5.82 -20.55 16.93
CA ARG A 46 6.22 -19.12 17.02
C ARG A 46 6.93 -18.65 15.75
N MET A 47 7.51 -19.55 14.98
CA MET A 47 7.90 -19.36 13.58
C MET A 47 6.67 -19.40 12.68
N GLN A 48 5.68 -20.28 12.94
CA GLN A 48 4.35 -20.20 12.30
C GLN A 48 3.58 -18.93 12.72
N ARG A 49 3.64 -18.51 14.00
CA ARG A 49 2.99 -17.28 14.49
C ARG A 49 3.76 -15.99 14.20
N ARG A 50 4.98 -16.05 13.65
CA ARG A 50 5.74 -14.81 13.34
C ARG A 50 5.15 -14.03 12.17
N ASN A 51 4.22 -14.63 11.41
CA ASN A 51 3.53 -13.99 10.27
C ASN A 51 1.99 -13.94 10.37
N ASN A 52 1.35 -14.45 11.43
CA ASN A 52 -0.10 -14.34 11.54
C ASN A 52 -0.48 -13.13 12.40
N VAL A 53 -0.77 -12.02 11.71
CA VAL A 53 -1.90 -11.16 12.07
C VAL A 53 -3.10 -12.07 12.29
N ASP A 54 -3.99 -11.72 13.22
CA ASP A 54 -5.19 -12.48 13.56
C ASP A 54 -6.21 -12.44 12.40
N LEU A 55 -5.82 -13.05 11.29
CA LEU A 55 -6.62 -13.24 10.11
C LEU A 55 -7.63 -14.32 10.47
N ARG A 56 -8.92 -13.98 10.40
CA ARG A 56 -9.98 -14.98 10.34
C ARG A 56 -9.79 -15.74 9.04
N PHE A 57 -9.02 -16.82 9.09
CA PHE A 57 -8.85 -17.67 7.94
C PHE A 57 -10.18 -18.36 7.63
N PRO A 58 -10.49 -18.57 6.35
CA PRO A 58 -11.64 -19.36 5.96
C PRO A 58 -11.54 -20.79 6.52
N PRO A 59 -12.68 -21.47 6.70
CA PRO A 59 -12.71 -22.84 7.19
C PRO A 59 -11.94 -23.80 6.25
N GLY A 60 -11.45 -24.90 6.79
CA GLY A 60 -10.73 -25.90 6.01
C GLY A 60 -10.20 -27.05 6.86
N PRO A 61 -9.78 -28.15 6.20
CA PRO A 61 -9.28 -29.34 6.89
C PRO A 61 -7.99 -29.04 7.66
N ARG A 62 -7.87 -29.58 8.88
CA ARG A 62 -6.66 -29.42 9.70
C ARG A 62 -5.50 -30.21 9.10
N GLY A 63 -4.40 -29.52 8.79
CA GLY A 63 -3.17 -30.15 8.32
C GLY A 63 -2.25 -30.64 9.46
N LEU A 64 -1.32 -31.55 9.11
CA LEU A 64 -0.28 -32.04 10.02
C LEU A 64 0.71 -30.93 10.39
N PRO A 65 1.41 -31.03 11.55
CA PRO A 65 2.46 -30.10 11.91
C PRO A 65 3.55 -30.03 10.84
N LEU A 66 4.01 -28.81 10.52
CA LEU A 66 5.06 -28.49 9.53
C LEU A 66 4.77 -28.79 8.06
N VAL A 67 4.10 -29.90 7.73
CA VAL A 67 3.78 -30.32 6.35
C VAL A 67 2.39 -29.84 5.90
N GLY A 68 1.48 -29.61 6.85
CA GLY A 68 0.12 -29.17 6.57
C GLY A 68 -0.69 -30.29 5.91
N ASN A 69 -1.45 -29.94 4.89
CA ASN A 69 -2.35 -30.79 4.13
C ASN A 69 -1.66 -31.51 2.97
N LEU A 70 -0.35 -31.34 2.76
CA LEU A 70 0.38 -31.86 1.58
C LEU A 70 0.18 -33.36 1.35
N LEU A 71 0.15 -34.15 2.43
CA LEU A 71 -0.02 -35.61 2.39
C LEU A 71 -1.48 -36.05 2.24
N SER A 72 -2.42 -35.12 2.32
CA SER A 72 -3.87 -35.38 2.29
C SER A 72 -4.53 -34.91 1.00
N ILE A 73 -3.72 -34.47 0.02
CA ILE A 73 -4.18 -34.02 -1.29
C ILE A 73 -4.46 -35.24 -2.17
N GLU A 74 -5.65 -35.31 -2.75
CA GLU A 74 -5.98 -36.30 -3.77
C GLU A 74 -5.48 -35.83 -5.16
N PRO A 75 -5.05 -36.73 -6.07
CA PRO A 75 -4.47 -36.36 -7.37
C PRO A 75 -5.39 -35.50 -8.26
N ASP A 76 -6.70 -35.79 -8.23
CA ASP A 76 -7.71 -35.03 -8.96
C ASP A 76 -8.09 -33.74 -8.21
N LEU A 77 -7.18 -32.75 -8.23
CA LEU A 77 -7.31 -31.51 -7.44
C LEU A 77 -8.66 -30.80 -7.60
N HIS A 78 -9.20 -30.74 -8.81
CA HIS A 78 -10.48 -30.08 -9.09
C HIS A 78 -11.68 -30.79 -8.41
N LYS A 79 -11.71 -32.14 -8.43
CA LYS A 79 -12.73 -32.94 -7.72
C LYS A 79 -12.54 -32.85 -6.21
N TYR A 80 -11.29 -32.91 -5.75
CA TYR A 80 -10.93 -32.78 -4.35
C TYR A 80 -11.38 -31.43 -3.76
N PHE A 81 -11.10 -30.33 -4.44
CA PHE A 81 -11.54 -29.00 -4.03
C PHE A 81 -13.06 -28.84 -4.09
N ALA A 82 -13.73 -29.39 -5.11
CA ALA A 82 -15.19 -29.42 -5.19
C ALA A 82 -15.82 -30.16 -3.99
N LYS A 83 -15.25 -31.30 -3.59
CA LYS A 83 -15.67 -32.06 -2.40
C LYS A 83 -15.46 -31.26 -1.10
N LEU A 84 -14.30 -30.63 -0.94
CA LEU A 84 -14.04 -29.79 0.23
C LEU A 84 -14.98 -28.57 0.30
N SER A 85 -15.38 -28.01 -0.84
CA SER A 85 -16.27 -26.86 -0.88
C SER A 85 -17.68 -27.17 -0.38
N LYS A 86 -18.15 -28.40 -0.60
CA LYS A 86 -19.42 -28.88 -0.02
C LYS A 86 -19.38 -28.96 1.51
N ILE A 87 -18.20 -29.16 2.10
CA ILE A 87 -18.02 -29.35 3.55
C ILE A 87 -17.72 -28.02 4.25
N TYR A 88 -16.82 -27.21 3.70
CA TYR A 88 -16.30 -26.00 4.33
C TYR A 88 -16.84 -24.70 3.72
N GLY A 89 -17.58 -24.78 2.61
CA GLY A 89 -18.15 -23.62 1.93
C GLY A 89 -17.31 -23.14 0.73
N PRO A 90 -17.65 -21.97 0.15
CA PRO A 90 -17.10 -21.50 -1.13
C PRO A 90 -15.65 -20.99 -1.05
N ILE A 91 -15.12 -20.76 0.16
CA ILE A 91 -13.75 -20.31 0.40
C ILE A 91 -13.12 -21.28 1.38
N ILE A 92 -12.02 -21.92 0.96
CA ILE A 92 -11.41 -23.01 1.72
C ILE A 92 -9.95 -22.70 1.99
N LYS A 93 -9.52 -22.90 3.24
CA LYS A 93 -8.11 -22.82 3.61
C LYS A 93 -7.44 -24.19 3.53
N LEU A 94 -6.30 -24.26 2.86
CA LEU A 94 -5.33 -25.34 2.92
C LEU A 94 -3.98 -24.81 3.39
N GLN A 95 -3.13 -25.70 3.91
CA GLN A 95 -1.77 -25.37 4.31
C GLN A 95 -0.80 -26.32 3.63
N PHE A 96 0.15 -25.80 2.85
CA PHE A 96 1.20 -26.58 2.21
C PHE A 96 2.55 -26.16 2.78
N GLY A 97 3.05 -26.96 3.73
CA GLY A 97 4.24 -26.59 4.48
C GLY A 97 4.05 -25.29 5.29
N ARG A 98 4.81 -24.26 4.90
CA ARG A 98 4.71 -22.89 5.43
C ARG A 98 3.75 -21.98 4.65
N ILE A 99 3.24 -22.42 3.50
CA ILE A 99 2.41 -21.63 2.60
C ILE A 99 0.93 -21.88 2.94
N HIS A 100 0.14 -20.80 2.98
CA HIS A 100 -1.31 -20.88 3.09
C HIS A 100 -1.93 -20.77 1.69
N VAL A 101 -2.73 -21.77 1.31
CA VAL A 101 -3.40 -21.81 0.02
C VAL A 101 -4.89 -21.59 0.25
N ILE A 102 -5.45 -20.61 -0.45
CA ILE A 102 -6.89 -20.31 -0.41
C ILE A 102 -7.50 -20.77 -1.72
N VAL A 103 -8.50 -21.64 -1.64
CA VAL A 103 -9.23 -22.16 -2.78
C VAL A 103 -10.60 -21.50 -2.85
N LEU A 104 -10.95 -20.97 -4.02
CA LEU A 104 -12.20 -20.26 -4.29
C LEU A 104 -13.07 -21.09 -5.23
N ASN A 105 -14.23 -21.53 -4.74
CA ASN A 105 -15.15 -22.42 -5.47
C ASN A 105 -16.52 -21.76 -5.74
N SER A 106 -16.57 -20.42 -5.79
CA SER A 106 -17.78 -19.67 -6.12
C SER A 106 -17.51 -18.59 -7.17
N SER A 107 -18.43 -18.41 -8.11
CA SER A 107 -18.37 -17.37 -9.14
C SER A 107 -18.47 -15.95 -8.57
N SER A 108 -19.24 -15.76 -7.48
CA SER A 108 -19.37 -14.46 -6.82
C SER A 108 -18.05 -14.02 -6.16
N VAL A 109 -17.38 -14.96 -5.50
CA VAL A 109 -16.08 -14.72 -4.85
C VAL A 109 -14.97 -14.59 -5.88
N ALA A 110 -15.00 -15.41 -6.94
CA ALA A 110 -14.06 -15.28 -8.05
C ALA A 110 -14.19 -13.91 -8.74
N LYS A 111 -15.41 -13.38 -8.89
CA LYS A 111 -15.63 -12.03 -9.41
C LYS A 111 -15.01 -10.97 -8.49
N GLU A 112 -15.22 -11.07 -7.19
CA GLU A 112 -14.62 -10.14 -6.23
C GLU A 112 -13.08 -10.13 -6.33
N VAL A 113 -12.47 -11.32 -6.40
CA VAL A 113 -11.00 -11.46 -6.45
C VAL A 113 -10.41 -11.07 -7.80
N LEU A 114 -11.03 -11.49 -8.91
CA LEU A 114 -10.49 -11.30 -10.26
C LEU A 114 -10.90 -9.98 -10.93
N ARG A 115 -11.94 -9.29 -10.41
CA ARG A 115 -12.43 -8.01 -10.96
C ARG A 115 -12.33 -6.87 -9.95
N ASP A 116 -12.86 -7.06 -8.75
CA ASP A 116 -13.00 -5.96 -7.78
C ASP A 116 -11.71 -5.74 -6.95
N GLN A 117 -10.88 -6.77 -6.85
CA GLN A 117 -9.59 -6.79 -6.13
C GLN A 117 -8.42 -7.23 -7.04
N ASP A 118 -8.58 -7.11 -8.36
CA ASP A 118 -7.64 -7.63 -9.36
C ASP A 118 -6.18 -7.20 -9.10
N ALA A 119 -5.95 -5.94 -8.72
CA ALA A 119 -4.62 -5.40 -8.43
C ALA A 119 -3.88 -6.14 -7.30
N ASN A 120 -4.62 -6.68 -6.33
CA ASN A 120 -4.06 -7.41 -5.18
C ASN A 120 -3.75 -8.88 -5.51
N PHE A 121 -4.44 -9.45 -6.49
CA PHE A 121 -4.34 -10.88 -6.86
C PHE A 121 -3.76 -11.11 -8.28
N ALA A 122 -3.34 -10.05 -8.98
CA ALA A 122 -2.78 -10.13 -10.34
C ALA A 122 -1.37 -10.74 -10.39
N THR A 123 -0.66 -10.80 -9.27
CA THR A 123 0.71 -11.32 -9.21
C THR A 123 0.71 -12.80 -8.83
N ARG A 124 1.58 -13.58 -9.47
CA ARG A 124 1.73 -15.02 -9.23
C ARG A 124 3.06 -15.30 -8.55
N ASP A 125 3.07 -16.26 -7.65
CA ASP A 125 4.31 -16.88 -7.20
C ASP A 125 4.83 -17.78 -8.34
N VAL A 126 6.14 -17.70 -8.61
CA VAL A 126 6.77 -18.43 -9.71
C VAL A 126 7.46 -19.68 -9.14
N PRO A 127 6.98 -20.90 -9.45
CA PRO A 127 7.64 -22.14 -9.03
C PRO A 127 9.08 -22.20 -9.55
N ILE A 128 9.97 -22.89 -8.85
CA ILE A 128 11.38 -22.95 -9.24
C ILE A 128 11.58 -23.56 -10.63
N ALA A 129 10.74 -24.56 -10.95
CA ALA A 129 10.74 -25.23 -12.24
C ALA A 129 10.44 -24.23 -13.37
N VAL A 130 9.50 -23.32 -13.14
CA VAL A 130 9.13 -22.27 -14.09
C VAL A 130 10.23 -21.23 -14.20
N LEU A 131 10.83 -20.81 -13.07
CA LEU A 131 11.92 -19.82 -13.09
C LEU A 131 13.17 -20.30 -13.84
N ALA A 132 13.43 -21.61 -13.81
CA ALA A 132 14.49 -22.27 -14.58
C ALA A 132 14.08 -22.53 -16.04
N MET A 133 12.79 -22.76 -16.32
CA MET A 133 12.29 -23.04 -17.68
C MET A 133 11.90 -21.81 -18.50
N THR A 134 11.63 -20.67 -17.86
CA THR A 134 11.26 -19.41 -18.52
C THR A 134 12.28 -18.37 -18.13
N TYR A 135 12.89 -17.66 -19.10
CA TYR A 135 14.01 -16.70 -18.97
C TYR A 135 14.06 -15.84 -17.67
N GLY A 136 14.31 -16.45 -16.52
CA GLY A 136 14.15 -15.87 -15.18
C GLY A 136 12.72 -15.47 -14.79
N GLY A 137 11.65 -16.12 -15.28
CA GLY A 137 10.26 -15.74 -14.97
C GLY A 137 9.79 -14.46 -15.68
N LYS A 138 10.46 -14.04 -16.77
CA LYS A 138 10.22 -12.76 -17.46
C LYS A 138 9.19 -12.84 -18.60
N ASP A 139 8.53 -13.97 -18.78
CA ASP A 139 7.46 -14.19 -19.76
C ASP A 139 6.12 -13.53 -19.33
N ILE A 140 5.08 -13.54 -20.16
CA ILE A 140 3.82 -12.84 -19.88
C ILE A 140 2.99 -13.55 -18.79
N ILE A 141 3.24 -14.84 -18.56
CA ILE A 141 2.39 -15.68 -17.71
C ILE A 141 2.90 -15.66 -16.27
N TRP A 142 4.22 -15.55 -16.08
CA TRP A 142 4.86 -15.62 -14.77
C TRP A 142 5.54 -14.32 -14.32
N ASN A 143 5.74 -13.35 -15.21
CA ASN A 143 6.32 -12.07 -14.81
C ASN A 143 5.36 -11.27 -13.92
N HIS A 144 5.93 -10.63 -12.90
CA HIS A 144 5.19 -9.77 -11.98
C HIS A 144 4.51 -8.62 -12.74
N CYS A 145 3.32 -8.19 -12.28
CA CYS A 145 2.53 -7.13 -12.92
C CYS A 145 3.17 -5.72 -12.76
N ASN A 146 4.32 -5.52 -13.40
CA ASN A 146 5.15 -4.33 -13.38
C ASN A 146 5.10 -3.59 -14.75
N GLN A 147 5.92 -2.55 -14.92
CA GLN A 147 5.95 -1.82 -16.19
C GLN A 147 6.43 -2.68 -17.37
N GLU A 148 7.36 -3.61 -17.14
CA GLU A 148 7.85 -4.52 -18.16
C GLU A 148 6.77 -5.49 -18.63
N TRP A 149 6.02 -6.09 -17.70
CA TRP A 149 4.88 -6.94 -18.03
C TRP A 149 3.80 -6.17 -18.80
N ARG A 150 3.48 -4.92 -18.41
CA ARG A 150 2.53 -4.08 -19.17
C ARG A 150 3.02 -3.77 -20.57
N LYS A 151 4.32 -3.53 -20.74
CA LYS A 151 4.94 -3.34 -22.06
C LYS A 151 4.83 -4.61 -22.90
N LEU A 152 5.24 -5.76 -22.37
CA LEU A 152 5.15 -7.06 -23.06
C LEU A 152 3.70 -7.42 -23.40
N ARG A 153 2.76 -7.22 -22.47
CA ARG A 153 1.32 -7.44 -22.69
C ARG A 153 0.76 -6.49 -23.75
N LYS A 154 1.16 -5.22 -23.77
CA LYS A 154 0.74 -4.26 -24.80
C LYS A 154 1.23 -4.71 -26.18
N ILE A 155 2.50 -5.07 -26.31
CA ILE A 155 3.09 -5.60 -27.54
C ILE A 155 2.34 -6.88 -27.98
N LEU A 156 2.12 -7.82 -27.05
CA LEU A 156 1.39 -9.05 -27.37
C LEU A 156 -0.05 -8.78 -27.82
N THR A 157 -0.81 -7.97 -27.10
CA THR A 157 -2.26 -7.80 -27.32
C THR A 157 -2.60 -6.80 -28.43
N GLN A 158 -1.83 -5.73 -28.58
CA GLN A 158 -2.13 -4.67 -29.55
C GLN A 158 -1.37 -4.86 -30.85
N GLU A 159 -0.14 -5.38 -30.80
CA GLU A 159 0.72 -5.49 -31.96
C GLU A 159 0.70 -6.91 -32.55
N LEU A 160 1.04 -7.94 -31.77
CA LEU A 160 1.10 -9.33 -32.25
C LEU A 160 -0.28 -9.95 -32.48
N LEU A 161 -1.17 -9.87 -31.48
CA LEU A 161 -2.53 -10.41 -31.53
C LEU A 161 -3.56 -9.36 -31.98
N GLY A 162 -3.10 -8.20 -32.46
CA GLY A 162 -3.96 -7.16 -33.00
C GLY A 162 -4.58 -7.57 -34.33
N ASN A 163 -5.73 -6.98 -34.67
CA ASN A 163 -6.47 -7.31 -35.91
C ASN A 163 -5.63 -7.15 -37.18
N THR A 164 -4.70 -6.19 -37.22
CA THR A 164 -3.82 -5.95 -38.37
C THR A 164 -2.82 -7.09 -38.59
N SER A 165 -2.15 -7.53 -37.53
CA SER A 165 -1.15 -8.62 -37.57
C SER A 165 -1.80 -10.00 -37.74
N LEU A 166 -2.98 -10.19 -37.12
CA LEU A 166 -3.81 -11.36 -37.42
C LEU A 166 -4.32 -11.33 -38.85
N GLY A 167 -4.62 -10.15 -39.42
CA GLY A 167 -5.01 -9.98 -40.82
C GLY A 167 -3.89 -10.34 -41.79
N SER A 168 -2.65 -9.88 -41.55
CA SER A 168 -1.49 -10.17 -42.40
C SER A 168 -1.14 -11.66 -42.47
N SER A 169 -1.41 -12.40 -41.39
CA SER A 169 -1.19 -13.84 -41.29
C SER A 169 -2.39 -14.71 -41.76
N TYR A 170 -3.46 -14.10 -42.28
CA TYR A 170 -4.66 -14.83 -42.70
C TYR A 170 -4.38 -15.89 -43.79
N SER A 171 -3.53 -15.57 -44.76
CA SER A 171 -3.15 -16.49 -45.84
C SER A 171 -2.46 -17.75 -45.29
N LEU A 172 -1.55 -17.58 -44.32
CA LEU A 172 -0.83 -18.66 -43.63
C LEU A 172 -1.77 -19.57 -42.81
N ARG A 173 -2.73 -18.97 -42.10
CA ARG A 173 -3.77 -19.74 -41.39
C ARG A 173 -4.65 -20.51 -42.35
N ARG A 174 -5.12 -19.86 -43.42
CA ARG A 174 -6.01 -20.46 -44.42
C ARG A 174 -5.34 -21.61 -45.17
N SER A 175 -4.07 -21.47 -45.53
CA SER A 175 -3.32 -22.55 -46.19
C SER A 175 -3.17 -23.78 -45.30
N GLU A 176 -2.93 -23.58 -44.00
CA GLU A 176 -2.73 -24.69 -43.08
C GLU A 176 -4.02 -25.44 -42.76
N ILE A 177 -5.13 -24.72 -42.59
CA ILE A 177 -6.45 -25.34 -42.41
C ILE A 177 -6.83 -26.15 -43.65
N ARG A 178 -6.58 -25.63 -44.86
CA ARG A 178 -6.82 -26.38 -46.10
C ARG A 178 -5.97 -27.65 -46.19
N ARG A 179 -4.71 -27.58 -45.76
CA ARG A 179 -3.80 -28.73 -45.70
C ARG A 179 -4.32 -29.78 -44.72
N THR A 180 -4.67 -29.38 -43.51
CA THR A 180 -5.27 -30.26 -42.50
C THR A 180 -6.53 -30.96 -43.03
N VAL A 181 -7.42 -30.22 -43.69
CA VAL A 181 -8.64 -30.79 -44.29
C VAL A 181 -8.29 -31.80 -45.39
N LYS A 182 -7.26 -31.54 -46.18
CA LYS A 182 -6.77 -32.47 -47.21
C LYS A 182 -6.17 -33.73 -46.59
N ASP A 183 -5.41 -33.61 -45.50
CA ASP A 183 -4.81 -34.73 -44.79
C ASP A 183 -5.88 -35.61 -44.14
N VAL A 184 -6.89 -35.00 -43.51
CA VAL A 184 -8.06 -35.71 -42.96
C VAL A 184 -8.89 -36.38 -44.06
N TYR A 185 -9.07 -35.72 -45.22
CA TYR A 185 -9.72 -36.31 -46.38
C TYR A 185 -8.95 -37.52 -46.93
N GLY A 186 -7.61 -37.49 -46.89
CA GLY A 186 -6.76 -38.63 -47.25
C GLY A 186 -6.86 -39.84 -46.29
N MET A 187 -7.47 -39.66 -45.12
CA MET A 187 -7.65 -40.69 -44.08
C MET A 187 -9.08 -41.26 -44.04
N ILE A 188 -9.92 -40.96 -45.03
CA ILE A 188 -11.30 -41.48 -45.11
C ILE A 188 -11.31 -43.01 -45.02
N GLY A 189 -12.09 -43.55 -44.09
CA GLY A 189 -12.20 -44.99 -43.83
C GLY A 189 -11.26 -45.53 -42.75
N THR A 190 -10.36 -44.69 -42.19
CA THR A 190 -9.50 -45.06 -41.06
C THR A 190 -9.95 -44.37 -39.75
N PRO A 191 -9.87 -45.03 -38.59
CA PRO A 191 -10.19 -44.41 -37.31
C PRO A 191 -9.12 -43.35 -36.96
N ILE A 192 -9.55 -42.11 -36.75
CA ILE A 192 -8.67 -40.98 -36.40
C ILE A 192 -8.96 -40.46 -34.99
N ASN A 193 -7.93 -40.02 -34.27
CA ASN A 193 -8.08 -39.27 -33.02
C ASN A 193 -8.33 -37.78 -33.35
N VAL A 194 -9.59 -37.36 -33.32
CA VAL A 194 -9.98 -35.98 -33.65
C VAL A 194 -9.29 -34.95 -32.75
N GLY A 195 -9.11 -35.26 -31.46
CA GLY A 195 -8.41 -34.37 -30.52
C GLY A 195 -6.95 -34.15 -30.93
N GLU A 196 -6.28 -35.20 -31.38
CA GLU A 196 -4.90 -35.12 -31.88
C GLU A 196 -4.82 -34.34 -33.20
N GLN A 197 -5.73 -34.60 -34.14
CA GLN A 197 -5.76 -33.88 -35.43
C GLN A 197 -6.04 -32.39 -35.26
N VAL A 198 -6.97 -32.03 -34.38
CA VAL A 198 -7.26 -30.63 -34.04
C VAL A 198 -6.08 -29.99 -33.33
N PHE A 199 -5.39 -30.70 -32.44
CA PHE A 199 -4.20 -30.21 -31.76
C PHE A 199 -3.05 -29.93 -32.75
N VAL A 200 -2.75 -30.88 -33.64
CA VAL A 200 -1.69 -30.73 -34.66
C VAL A 200 -2.02 -29.57 -35.60
N ALA A 201 -3.25 -29.48 -36.09
CA ALA A 201 -3.69 -28.38 -36.94
C ALA A 201 -3.54 -27.01 -36.24
N THR A 202 -3.93 -26.93 -34.98
CA THR A 202 -3.85 -25.70 -34.18
C THR A 202 -2.40 -25.29 -33.94
N LEU A 203 -1.55 -26.24 -33.54
CA LEU A 203 -0.12 -26.01 -33.34
C LEU A 203 0.53 -25.52 -34.63
N ASN A 204 0.25 -26.17 -35.75
CA ASN A 204 0.78 -25.82 -37.06
C ASN A 204 0.36 -24.42 -37.53
N VAL A 205 -0.90 -24.04 -37.30
CA VAL A 205 -1.40 -22.69 -37.59
C VAL A 205 -0.61 -21.64 -36.79
N VAL A 206 -0.33 -21.90 -35.52
CA VAL A 206 0.40 -20.98 -34.65
C VAL A 206 1.87 -20.89 -35.03
N LEU A 207 2.53 -22.03 -35.29
CA LEU A 207 3.92 -22.06 -35.73
C LEU A 207 4.10 -21.37 -37.08
N ASN A 208 3.14 -21.51 -38.01
CA ASN A 208 3.18 -20.77 -39.27
C ASN A 208 2.99 -19.26 -39.08
N MET A 209 2.17 -18.83 -38.12
CA MET A 209 2.07 -17.41 -37.77
C MET A 209 3.34 -16.88 -37.11
N LEU A 210 4.03 -17.72 -36.33
CA LEU A 210 5.26 -17.36 -35.64
C LEU A 210 6.46 -17.28 -36.58
N TRP A 211 6.59 -18.19 -37.55
CA TRP A 211 7.81 -18.39 -38.34
C TRP A 211 7.62 -18.26 -39.86
N GLY A 212 6.52 -17.65 -40.31
CA GLY A 212 6.32 -17.28 -41.72
C GLY A 212 6.23 -18.42 -42.74
N GLY A 213 6.20 -19.68 -42.29
CA GLY A 213 6.29 -20.84 -43.18
C GLY A 213 7.69 -21.08 -43.76
N ILE A 214 8.74 -20.54 -43.12
CA ILE A 214 10.16 -20.73 -43.49
C ILE A 214 10.60 -22.17 -43.29
N ILE A 215 10.08 -22.84 -42.26
CA ILE A 215 10.32 -24.25 -42.02
C ILE A 215 9.31 -25.08 -42.84
N GLN A 216 9.77 -25.71 -43.92
CA GLN A 216 8.96 -26.51 -44.85
C GLN A 216 9.38 -27.99 -44.86
N GLY A 217 8.53 -28.85 -45.41
CA GLY A 217 8.83 -30.29 -45.57
C GLY A 217 9.05 -31.03 -44.25
N ASP A 218 9.95 -32.03 -44.26
CA ASP A 218 10.20 -32.95 -43.14
C ASP A 218 10.80 -32.25 -41.91
N GLU A 219 11.53 -31.14 -42.11
CA GLU A 219 12.12 -30.35 -41.04
C GLU A 219 11.05 -29.67 -40.17
N ARG A 220 9.93 -29.29 -40.78
CA ARG A 220 8.76 -28.75 -40.07
C ARG A 220 8.13 -29.78 -39.14
N ILE A 221 8.00 -31.01 -39.64
CA ILE A 221 7.45 -32.14 -38.88
C ILE A 221 8.39 -32.45 -37.71
N ARG A 222 9.71 -32.47 -37.95
CA ARG A 222 10.74 -32.67 -36.92
C ARG A 222 10.66 -31.63 -35.82
N VAL A 223 10.67 -30.33 -36.17
CA VAL A 223 10.58 -29.22 -35.20
C VAL A 223 9.26 -29.25 -34.45
N GLY A 224 8.14 -29.55 -35.11
CA GLY A 224 6.83 -29.69 -34.48
C GLY A 224 6.77 -30.84 -33.46
N ILE A 225 7.37 -31.99 -33.76
CA ILE A 225 7.47 -33.14 -32.86
C ILE A 225 8.37 -32.84 -31.67
N GLU A 226 9.55 -32.27 -31.91
CA GLU A 226 10.50 -31.89 -30.86
C GLU A 226 9.89 -30.86 -29.90
N LEU A 227 9.24 -29.83 -30.45
CA LEU A 227 8.51 -28.82 -29.69
C LEU A 227 7.39 -29.45 -28.85
N ARG A 228 6.60 -30.39 -29.42
CA ARG A 228 5.55 -31.13 -28.69
C ARG A 228 6.12 -31.93 -27.53
N GLN A 229 7.24 -32.63 -27.73
CA GLN A 229 7.90 -33.39 -26.67
C GLN A 229 8.42 -32.48 -25.55
N LEU A 230 9.06 -31.37 -25.90
CA LEU A 230 9.51 -30.35 -24.95
C LEU A 230 8.33 -29.71 -24.21
N PHE A 231 7.18 -29.54 -24.86
CA PHE A 231 5.97 -29.01 -24.25
C PHE A 231 5.39 -29.97 -23.22
N ASN A 232 5.21 -31.24 -23.58
CA ASN A 232 4.69 -32.26 -22.67
C ASN A 232 5.59 -32.44 -21.45
N ARG A 233 6.92 -32.58 -21.65
CA ARG A 233 7.91 -32.69 -20.56
C ARG A 233 7.88 -31.47 -19.65
N SER A 234 7.78 -30.27 -20.23
CA SER A 234 7.74 -29.02 -19.46
C SER A 234 6.44 -28.84 -18.67
N THR A 235 5.29 -29.19 -19.24
CA THR A 235 3.99 -29.16 -18.55
C THR A 235 3.97 -30.15 -17.40
N GLU A 236 4.42 -31.39 -17.64
CA GLU A 236 4.48 -32.43 -16.62
C GLU A 236 5.39 -32.00 -15.45
N LEU A 237 6.56 -31.45 -15.76
CA LEU A 237 7.51 -30.99 -14.76
C LEU A 237 6.99 -29.77 -13.96
N SER A 238 6.28 -28.85 -14.62
CA SER A 238 5.72 -27.65 -13.97
C SER A 238 4.56 -27.95 -13.02
N LEU A 239 3.82 -29.05 -13.27
CA LEU A 239 2.71 -29.50 -12.44
C LEU A 239 3.13 -30.45 -11.32
N ARG A 240 4.37 -30.94 -11.33
CA ARG A 240 4.90 -31.79 -10.26
C ARG A 240 5.16 -30.95 -9.01
N PRO A 241 4.56 -31.30 -7.85
CA PRO A 241 4.83 -30.58 -6.61
C PRO A 241 6.29 -30.77 -6.18
N ASN A 242 7.00 -29.65 -6.05
CA ASN A 242 8.39 -29.63 -5.58
C ASN A 242 8.44 -29.25 -4.09
N ILE A 243 9.05 -30.09 -3.28
CA ILE A 243 9.25 -29.90 -1.84
C ILE A 243 9.97 -28.59 -1.56
N SER A 244 10.91 -28.19 -2.42
CA SER A 244 11.67 -26.95 -2.25
C SER A 244 10.83 -25.68 -2.46
N ASP A 245 9.72 -25.75 -3.20
CA ASP A 245 8.77 -24.64 -3.35
C ASP A 245 7.99 -24.38 -2.04
N PHE A 246 7.75 -25.44 -1.23
CA PHE A 246 7.06 -25.32 0.06
C PHE A 246 8.01 -25.14 1.25
N PHE A 247 9.28 -25.55 1.09
CA PHE A 247 10.32 -25.51 2.11
C PHE A 247 11.63 -24.92 1.56
N PRO A 248 11.80 -23.59 1.63
CA PRO A 248 12.94 -22.89 1.03
C PRO A 248 14.33 -23.33 1.54
N ILE A 249 14.40 -23.98 2.70
CA ILE A 249 15.65 -24.52 3.26
C ILE A 249 16.24 -25.65 2.40
N PHE A 250 15.38 -26.38 1.67
CA PHE A 250 15.80 -27.48 0.80
C PHE A 250 16.15 -27.04 -0.62
N ARG A 251 16.03 -25.74 -0.92
CA ARG A 251 16.28 -25.16 -2.25
C ARG A 251 17.70 -25.42 -2.77
N ARG A 252 18.70 -25.50 -1.89
CA ARG A 252 20.10 -25.72 -2.28
C ARG A 252 20.40 -27.15 -2.75
N PHE A 253 19.51 -28.11 -2.48
CA PHE A 253 19.80 -29.53 -2.62
C PHE A 253 19.11 -30.20 -3.82
N ASP A 254 18.23 -29.50 -4.55
CA ASP A 254 17.42 -30.03 -5.67
C ASP A 254 17.01 -31.50 -5.46
N ILE A 255 16.37 -31.78 -4.32
CA ILE A 255 16.15 -33.15 -3.81
C ILE A 255 15.39 -34.03 -4.81
N GLN A 256 14.53 -33.43 -5.62
CA GLN A 256 13.70 -34.13 -6.62
C GLN A 256 14.27 -34.03 -8.05
N GLY A 257 15.43 -33.39 -8.25
CA GLY A 257 16.05 -33.20 -9.57
C GLY A 257 15.27 -32.32 -10.54
N ILE A 258 14.27 -31.57 -10.03
CA ILE A 258 13.34 -30.80 -10.84
C ILE A 258 14.05 -29.60 -11.45
N GLU A 259 14.88 -28.90 -10.67
CA GLU A 259 15.61 -27.72 -11.16
C GLU A 259 16.62 -28.12 -12.26
N LYS A 260 17.35 -29.22 -12.06
CA LYS A 260 18.29 -29.75 -13.06
C LYS A 260 17.59 -30.13 -14.38
N GLU A 261 16.45 -30.83 -14.30
CA GLU A 261 15.70 -31.23 -15.50
C GLU A 261 15.04 -30.02 -16.18
N SER A 262 14.59 -29.03 -15.42
CA SER A 262 14.10 -27.74 -15.93
C SER A 262 15.16 -27.02 -16.77
N TRP A 263 16.40 -26.94 -16.29
CA TRP A 263 17.50 -26.31 -17.03
C TRP A 263 17.86 -27.06 -18.31
N LYS A 264 17.75 -28.39 -18.30
CA LYS A 264 17.97 -29.22 -19.50
C LYS A 264 16.91 -28.93 -20.57
N ILE A 265 15.63 -28.92 -20.18
CA ILE A 265 14.51 -28.58 -21.07
C ILE A 265 14.66 -27.15 -21.60
N PHE A 266 15.05 -26.20 -20.75
CA PHE A 266 15.32 -24.82 -21.16
C PHE A 266 16.42 -24.76 -22.23
N GLY A 267 17.56 -25.43 -22.01
CA GLY A 267 18.67 -25.44 -22.97
C GLY A 267 18.35 -26.16 -24.29
N GLU A 268 17.47 -27.16 -24.29
CA GLU A 268 16.93 -27.76 -25.53
C GLU A 268 16.04 -26.76 -26.28
N MET A 269 15.15 -26.06 -25.57
CA MET A 269 14.22 -25.09 -26.15
C MET A 269 14.90 -23.79 -26.64
N ASP A 270 15.90 -23.28 -25.91
CA ASP A 270 16.66 -22.09 -26.27
C ASP A 270 17.48 -22.31 -27.55
N ARG A 271 18.15 -23.47 -27.68
CA ARG A 271 18.87 -23.87 -28.91
C ARG A 271 17.95 -23.96 -30.12
N MET A 272 16.76 -24.51 -29.93
CA MET A 272 15.76 -24.58 -31.00
C MET A 272 15.29 -23.19 -31.41
N PHE A 273 15.03 -22.27 -30.47
CA PHE A 273 14.70 -20.88 -30.81
C PHE A 273 15.84 -20.15 -31.53
N ASP A 274 17.09 -20.33 -31.11
CA ASP A 274 18.25 -19.78 -31.81
C ASP A 274 18.36 -20.31 -33.24
N SER A 275 18.21 -21.62 -33.44
CA SER A 275 18.22 -22.22 -34.78
C SER A 275 17.16 -21.63 -35.70
N VAL A 276 15.95 -21.37 -35.18
CA VAL A 276 14.86 -20.80 -35.98
C VAL A 276 15.10 -19.32 -36.28
N ILE A 277 15.57 -18.55 -35.29
CA ILE A 277 15.92 -17.13 -35.48
C ILE A 277 17.04 -16.99 -36.52
N ASP A 278 18.07 -17.83 -36.45
CA ASP A 278 19.20 -17.79 -37.40
C ASP A 278 18.77 -18.18 -38.82
N GLN A 279 17.91 -19.19 -38.97
CA GLN A 279 17.34 -19.55 -40.27
C GLN A 279 16.48 -18.43 -40.86
N HIS A 280 15.68 -17.77 -40.02
CA HIS A 280 14.86 -16.61 -40.41
C HIS A 280 15.72 -15.45 -40.90
N LEU A 281 16.77 -15.09 -40.14
CA LEU A 281 17.70 -14.02 -40.50
C LEU A 281 18.52 -14.32 -41.76
N LYS A 282 18.82 -15.59 -42.05
CA LYS A 282 19.47 -16.02 -43.30
C LYS A 282 18.51 -15.91 -44.49
N PHE A 283 17.29 -16.41 -44.34
CA PHE A 283 16.25 -16.33 -45.37
C PHE A 283 15.92 -14.88 -45.74
N ASP A 284 15.85 -13.99 -44.76
CA ASP A 284 15.62 -12.55 -44.94
C ASP A 284 16.74 -11.85 -45.72
N LYS A 285 17.99 -12.30 -45.56
CA LYS A 285 19.15 -11.77 -46.29
C LYS A 285 19.20 -12.26 -47.74
N GLU A 286 18.74 -13.47 -48.00
CA GLU A 286 18.80 -14.11 -49.32
C GLU A 286 17.61 -13.72 -50.24
N ASN A 287 16.46 -13.35 -49.67
CA ASN A 287 15.21 -13.10 -50.42
C ASN A 287 14.65 -11.67 -50.27
N SER A 288 15.50 -10.63 -50.41
CA SER A 288 15.09 -9.22 -50.24
C SER A 288 14.01 -8.73 -51.22
N GLU A 289 13.82 -9.38 -52.37
CA GLU A 289 12.79 -9.04 -53.39
C GLU A 289 11.43 -9.70 -53.15
N HIS A 290 11.36 -10.82 -52.42
CA HIS A 290 10.09 -11.51 -52.11
C HIS A 290 9.28 -10.85 -50.98
N LYS A 291 9.84 -9.81 -50.34
CA LYS A 291 9.29 -9.03 -49.22
C LYS A 291 7.88 -8.47 -49.42
N GLN A 292 7.39 -8.39 -50.66
CA GLN A 292 6.14 -7.72 -51.00
C GLN A 292 4.95 -8.66 -51.22
N ARG A 293 5.14 -9.99 -51.28
CA ARG A 293 4.08 -10.95 -51.64
C ARG A 293 3.60 -11.90 -50.52
N SER A 294 4.39 -12.19 -49.50
CA SER A 294 3.91 -12.92 -48.30
C SER A 294 3.82 -11.97 -47.11
N GLY A 295 2.66 -11.88 -46.46
CA GLY A 295 2.45 -11.00 -45.31
C GLY A 295 3.48 -11.22 -44.20
N LYS A 296 3.74 -10.17 -43.40
CA LYS A 296 4.67 -10.23 -42.26
C LYS A 296 4.22 -11.27 -41.23
N ASP A 297 5.14 -12.15 -40.82
CA ASP A 297 4.96 -13.05 -39.68
C ASP A 297 5.38 -12.39 -38.35
N PHE A 298 5.11 -13.07 -37.24
CA PHE A 298 5.33 -12.51 -35.91
C PHE A 298 6.82 -12.41 -35.54
N LEU A 299 7.67 -13.31 -36.04
CA LEU A 299 9.10 -13.26 -35.77
C LEU A 299 9.74 -12.07 -36.49
N GLN A 300 9.38 -11.80 -37.74
CA GLN A 300 9.78 -10.60 -38.47
C GLN A 300 9.43 -9.32 -37.68
N PHE A 301 8.18 -9.27 -37.20
CA PHE A 301 7.68 -8.13 -36.45
C PHE A 301 8.43 -7.94 -35.12
N LEU A 302 8.71 -9.04 -34.42
CA LEU A 302 9.48 -9.00 -33.17
C LEU A 302 10.94 -8.59 -33.40
N LEU A 303 11.57 -9.03 -34.49
CA LEU A 303 12.92 -8.65 -34.87
C LEU A 303 13.01 -7.14 -35.20
N GLU A 304 12.04 -6.60 -35.95
CA GLU A 304 11.92 -5.15 -36.19
C GLU A 304 11.86 -4.37 -34.85
N LEU A 305 11.15 -4.89 -33.85
CA LEU A 305 11.09 -4.29 -32.50
C LEU A 305 12.40 -4.41 -31.71
N THR A 306 13.35 -5.27 -32.09
CA THR A 306 14.68 -5.29 -31.46
C THR A 306 15.62 -4.23 -32.02
N GLU A 307 15.38 -3.83 -33.27
CA GLU A 307 16.17 -2.88 -34.06
C GLU A 307 15.68 -1.42 -33.92
N THR A 308 14.50 -1.18 -33.34
CA THR A 308 13.95 0.17 -33.17
C THR A 308 14.77 1.06 -32.23
N HIS A 309 14.92 2.34 -32.60
CA HIS A 309 15.59 3.36 -31.77
C HIS A 309 14.71 3.90 -30.63
N ASP A 310 13.40 3.61 -30.62
CA ASP A 310 12.50 4.02 -29.55
C ASP A 310 12.63 3.11 -28.32
N VAL A 311 13.26 3.64 -27.27
CA VAL A 311 13.48 2.97 -25.98
C VAL A 311 12.17 2.42 -25.37
N LYS A 312 11.02 3.05 -25.65
CA LYS A 312 9.72 2.63 -25.09
C LYS A 312 9.19 1.36 -25.75
N THR A 313 9.49 1.11 -27.02
CA THR A 313 9.00 -0.05 -27.79
C THR A 313 10.06 -1.12 -28.01
N ARG A 314 11.34 -0.79 -27.86
CA ARG A 314 12.47 -1.73 -28.08
C ARG A 314 12.40 -2.98 -27.20
N VAL A 315 12.55 -4.16 -27.79
CA VAL A 315 12.54 -5.46 -27.10
C VAL A 315 13.97 -6.05 -27.09
N THR A 316 14.41 -6.64 -25.98
CA THR A 316 15.70 -7.36 -25.92
C THR A 316 15.57 -8.77 -26.50
N MET A 317 16.66 -9.39 -26.94
CA MET A 317 16.62 -10.77 -27.46
C MET A 317 16.03 -11.77 -26.45
N THR A 318 16.35 -11.61 -25.17
CA THR A 318 15.75 -12.41 -24.08
C THR A 318 14.24 -12.20 -23.96
N GLN A 319 13.76 -10.96 -24.11
CA GLN A 319 12.32 -10.66 -24.08
C GLN A 319 11.61 -11.17 -25.33
N LEU A 320 12.26 -11.12 -26.50
CA LEU A 320 11.75 -11.71 -27.74
C LEU A 320 11.56 -13.21 -27.57
N LYS A 321 12.59 -13.92 -27.12
CA LYS A 321 12.52 -15.37 -26.87
C LYS A 321 11.50 -15.72 -25.78
N ALA A 322 11.38 -14.91 -24.73
CA ALA A 322 10.32 -15.06 -23.73
C ALA A 322 8.91 -14.86 -24.34
N LEU A 323 8.73 -13.91 -25.25
CA LEU A 323 7.46 -13.71 -25.98
C LEU A 323 7.12 -14.90 -26.87
N LEU A 324 8.10 -15.45 -27.62
CA LEU A 324 7.93 -16.66 -28.42
C LEU A 324 7.53 -17.85 -27.54
N GLN A 325 8.17 -17.99 -26.37
CA GLN A 325 7.83 -19.02 -25.40
C GLN A 325 6.40 -18.91 -24.86
N ASN A 326 5.79 -17.72 -24.76
CA ASN A 326 4.40 -17.60 -24.28
C ASN A 326 3.36 -18.25 -25.20
N PHE A 327 3.69 -18.45 -26.47
CA PHE A 327 2.82 -19.17 -27.40
C PHE A 327 2.78 -20.68 -27.11
N LYS A 328 3.68 -21.22 -26.27
CA LYS A 328 3.65 -22.60 -25.73
C LYS A 328 2.54 -22.82 -24.71
N GLU A 329 2.45 -21.94 -23.73
CA GLU A 329 1.67 -22.18 -22.50
C GLU A 329 0.16 -22.04 -22.69
N ASN A 330 -0.29 -21.24 -23.67
CA ASN A 330 -1.71 -21.10 -24.01
C ASN A 330 -2.35 -22.40 -24.59
N PHE A 331 -1.56 -23.36 -25.09
CA PHE A 331 -2.08 -24.63 -25.63
C PHE A 331 -2.17 -25.74 -24.59
N SER A 332 -1.28 -25.74 -23.59
CA SER A 332 -1.29 -26.77 -22.54
C SER A 332 -2.54 -26.69 -21.65
N THR A 333 -3.09 -25.50 -21.41
CA THR A 333 -4.28 -25.30 -20.57
C THR A 333 -5.61 -25.69 -21.23
N LYS A 334 -5.68 -25.80 -22.57
CA LYS A 334 -6.92 -26.19 -23.26
C LYS A 334 -7.08 -27.69 -23.45
N VAL A 335 -6.00 -28.47 -23.42
CA VAL A 335 -6.07 -29.93 -23.59
C VAL A 335 -6.54 -30.66 -22.32
N VAL A 336 -6.38 -30.05 -21.14
CA VAL A 336 -6.85 -30.65 -19.86
C VAL A 336 -8.36 -30.45 -19.63
N GLN A 337 -9.06 -29.66 -20.46
CA GLN A 337 -10.48 -29.32 -20.25
C GLN A 337 -11.45 -29.94 -21.26
N ILE A 338 -10.97 -30.79 -22.19
CA ILE A 338 -11.82 -31.57 -23.11
C ILE A 338 -11.77 -33.05 -22.69
N SER A 339 -12.25 -33.31 -21.49
CA SER A 339 -12.72 -34.63 -21.03
C SER A 339 -13.82 -34.36 -20.01
N ILE A 340 -14.77 -33.52 -20.41
CA ILE A 340 -16.04 -33.37 -19.72
C ILE A 340 -16.96 -34.37 -20.40
N GLU A 341 -17.23 -35.48 -19.71
CA GLU A 341 -18.19 -36.48 -20.14
C GLU A 341 -19.51 -35.81 -20.53
N CYS A 342 -19.90 -35.99 -21.78
CA CYS A 342 -21.28 -35.86 -22.21
C CYS A 342 -22.11 -36.89 -21.43
N SER A 343 -22.98 -36.43 -20.54
CA SER A 343 -24.20 -37.15 -20.18
C SER A 343 -25.37 -36.19 -20.37
N PRO A 344 -26.42 -36.58 -21.10
CA PRO A 344 -27.50 -35.67 -21.46
C PRO A 344 -28.43 -35.38 -20.27
N PRO A 345 -29.14 -34.24 -20.28
CA PRO A 345 -30.09 -33.89 -19.23
C PRO A 345 -31.42 -34.60 -19.47
N GLU A 346 -31.87 -35.41 -18.52
CA GLU A 346 -33.27 -35.88 -18.50
C GLU A 346 -34.17 -34.73 -18.02
N VAL A 347 -35.08 -34.31 -18.90
CA VAL A 347 -36.14 -33.35 -18.65
C VAL A 347 -37.49 -34.07 -18.77
N THR A 348 -38.12 -34.24 -17.61
CA THR A 348 -39.56 -34.14 -17.28
C THR A 348 -40.59 -35.08 -17.91
N ASN A 349 -41.38 -35.74 -17.03
CA ASN A 349 -42.81 -35.48 -16.73
C ASN A 349 -43.69 -36.74 -16.63
N GLY A 350 -44.62 -36.71 -15.65
CA GLY A 350 -45.81 -37.58 -15.54
C GLY A 350 -46.06 -38.05 -14.11
N LYS A 351 -46.64 -37.22 -13.22
CA LYS A 351 -48.05 -37.29 -12.74
C LYS A 351 -48.51 -38.70 -12.34
N GLU A 352 -48.85 -38.87 -11.05
CA GLU A 352 -50.24 -39.16 -10.65
C GLU A 352 -50.46 -38.99 -9.13
N ASN A 353 -51.62 -38.42 -8.80
CA ASN A 353 -52.15 -38.20 -7.45
C ASN A 353 -52.68 -39.51 -6.87
N SER A 354 -52.57 -39.70 -5.55
CA SER A 354 -53.73 -39.91 -4.67
C SER A 354 -53.31 -40.20 -3.22
N GLY A 355 -53.95 -39.50 -2.28
CA GLY A 355 -54.54 -40.20 -1.13
C GLY A 355 -54.03 -39.90 0.29
N ILE A 356 -54.81 -39.06 0.98
CA ILE A 356 -55.32 -39.25 2.36
C ILE A 356 -54.44 -38.84 3.58
N ASN A 357 -54.91 -37.75 4.21
CA ASN A 357 -55.05 -37.40 5.66
C ASN A 357 -54.25 -38.18 6.73
N PHE A 358 -53.64 -37.46 7.68
CA PHE A 358 -54.25 -37.14 9.00
C PHE A 358 -53.35 -36.21 9.85
N SER A 359 -53.99 -35.33 10.63
CA SER A 359 -53.39 -34.57 11.74
C SER A 359 -53.11 -35.47 12.95
N THR A 360 -52.16 -35.10 13.82
CA THR A 360 -52.35 -34.87 15.28
C THR A 360 -51.01 -34.72 16.01
N ASP A 361 -50.98 -33.77 16.94
CA ASP A 361 -50.00 -33.59 18.02
C ASP A 361 -50.53 -34.35 19.28
N PRO A 362 -49.94 -34.24 20.49
CA PRO A 362 -48.82 -34.94 21.14
C PRO A 362 -49.24 -35.97 22.23
N SER A 363 -48.34 -36.87 22.67
CA SER A 363 -48.12 -37.35 24.07
C SER A 363 -47.32 -38.68 24.17
N ARG A 364 -46.19 -38.69 24.91
CA ARG A 364 -45.87 -39.48 26.14
C ARG A 364 -46.38 -40.93 26.17
N SER A 365 -45.56 -41.95 26.40
CA SER A 365 -45.08 -42.34 27.76
C SER A 365 -44.31 -43.69 27.64
N THR A 366 -43.05 -43.81 28.10
CA THR A 366 -42.51 -44.32 29.41
C THR A 366 -42.36 -45.85 29.57
N PHE A 367 -41.19 -46.24 30.10
CA PHE A 367 -40.83 -47.24 31.14
C PHE A 367 -39.50 -47.90 30.74
N ALA A 368 -38.31 -47.56 31.28
CA ALA A 368 -37.79 -47.54 32.65
C ALA A 368 -37.79 -48.92 33.34
N LEU A 369 -36.59 -49.41 33.72
CA LEU A 369 -36.28 -49.85 35.10
C LEU A 369 -34.77 -50.09 35.30
N PHE A 370 -34.26 -49.47 36.37
CA PHE A 370 -32.99 -49.69 37.10
C PHE A 370 -33.23 -50.74 38.22
N PRO A 371 -32.21 -51.19 38.95
CA PRO A 371 -31.96 -50.59 40.28
C PRO A 371 -30.47 -50.46 40.65
N GLY A 372 -30.18 -49.61 41.65
CA GLY A 372 -28.85 -49.41 42.25
C GLY A 372 -28.80 -49.70 43.76
N PHE A 373 -27.61 -49.57 44.34
CA PHE A 373 -27.25 -49.41 45.78
C PHE A 373 -25.86 -48.73 45.77
N ILE A 374 -25.65 -47.45 46.14
CA ILE A 374 -25.66 -46.72 47.44
C ILE A 374 -24.58 -47.13 48.45
N LEU A 375 -23.60 -46.23 48.64
CA LEU A 375 -23.18 -45.67 49.94
C LEU A 375 -22.44 -44.34 49.72
N SER A 376 -22.82 -43.30 50.47
CA SER A 376 -22.19 -41.96 50.62
C SER A 376 -21.66 -41.81 52.07
N PRO A 377 -21.30 -40.62 52.59
CA PRO A 377 -20.17 -39.73 52.28
C PRO A 377 -19.27 -39.46 53.52
N LEU A 378 -17.96 -39.18 53.36
CA LEU A 378 -17.17 -38.56 54.44
C LEU A 378 -16.00 -37.71 53.89
N LEU A 379 -16.09 -36.41 54.19
CA LEU A 379 -15.05 -35.54 54.75
C LEU A 379 -13.64 -35.48 54.08
N THR A 380 -13.36 -34.29 53.54
CA THR A 380 -12.13 -33.50 53.75
C THR A 380 -10.77 -34.23 53.76
N ASP A 381 -9.93 -34.00 52.73
CA ASP A 381 -8.61 -33.39 53.00
C ASP A 381 -8.00 -32.75 51.74
N LEU A 382 -7.49 -31.53 51.92
CA LEU A 382 -6.89 -30.68 50.91
C LEU A 382 -5.38 -30.98 50.80
N SER A 383 -4.92 -31.62 49.71
CA SER A 383 -3.48 -31.83 49.49
C SER A 383 -2.80 -30.78 48.59
N TRP A 384 -3.54 -29.89 47.92
CA TRP A 384 -2.91 -28.80 47.14
C TRP A 384 -2.42 -27.62 48.02
N TRP A 385 -3.00 -27.45 49.22
CA TRP A 385 -2.49 -26.47 50.20
C TRP A 385 -1.25 -26.95 50.95
N ARG A 386 -0.97 -28.26 51.04
CA ARG A 386 0.30 -28.77 51.60
C ARG A 386 1.49 -28.42 50.71
N TRP A 387 1.35 -28.50 49.40
CA TRP A 387 2.39 -28.07 48.45
C TRP A 387 2.64 -26.55 48.50
N VAL A 388 1.59 -25.74 48.68
CA VAL A 388 1.72 -24.27 48.83
C VAL A 388 2.27 -23.89 50.22
N LYS A 389 1.98 -24.68 51.27
CA LYS A 389 2.51 -24.49 52.63
C LYS A 389 3.98 -24.90 52.75
N ASP A 390 4.42 -25.91 52.00
CA ASP A 390 5.83 -26.32 51.90
C ASP A 390 6.68 -25.31 51.10
N VAL A 391 6.08 -24.58 50.16
CA VAL A 391 6.74 -23.49 49.42
C VAL A 391 6.78 -22.17 50.22
N THR A 392 5.93 -22.01 51.24
CA THR A 392 5.85 -20.79 52.07
C THR A 392 6.54 -20.90 53.43
N ASN A 393 6.79 -22.12 53.94
CA ASN A 393 7.60 -22.35 55.13
C ASN A 393 9.08 -22.57 54.77
N GLY A 394 9.78 -21.45 54.60
CA GLY A 394 11.19 -21.28 54.95
C GLY A 394 12.16 -22.40 54.57
N GLU A 395 12.58 -22.43 53.31
CA GLU A 395 13.98 -22.61 52.87
C GLU A 395 14.01 -22.73 51.35
N THR A 396 13.86 -21.62 50.62
CA THR A 396 14.33 -21.44 49.21
C THR A 396 13.91 -20.07 48.67
N LYS A 397 14.18 -18.99 49.41
CA LYS A 397 13.94 -17.62 48.90
C LYS A 397 14.91 -17.17 47.80
N ILE A 398 15.84 -18.03 47.38
CA ILE A 398 16.84 -17.71 46.35
C ILE A 398 16.41 -18.27 44.97
N ASN A 399 15.61 -19.34 44.88
CA ASN A 399 15.43 -20.08 43.62
C ASN A 399 14.35 -19.56 42.66
N THR A 400 13.26 -18.94 43.12
CA THR A 400 12.24 -18.38 42.20
C THR A 400 12.71 -17.10 41.53
N GLY A 401 13.40 -16.23 42.26
CA GLY A 401 14.06 -15.04 41.70
C GLY A 401 15.17 -15.42 40.71
N VAL A 402 16.02 -16.38 41.08
CA VAL A 402 17.09 -16.89 40.20
C VAL A 402 16.50 -17.58 38.97
N SER A 403 15.41 -18.33 39.08
CA SER A 403 14.79 -18.99 37.92
C SER A 403 14.20 -17.99 36.93
N VAL A 404 13.56 -16.91 37.40
CA VAL A 404 13.03 -15.85 36.53
C VAL A 404 14.18 -15.06 35.90
N VAL A 405 15.22 -14.72 36.66
CA VAL A 405 16.41 -14.02 36.17
C VAL A 405 17.18 -14.87 35.15
N VAL A 406 17.32 -16.17 35.39
CA VAL A 406 17.92 -17.13 34.45
C VAL A 406 17.05 -17.26 33.20
N LEU A 407 15.72 -17.33 33.31
CA LEU A 407 14.83 -17.40 32.14
C LEU A 407 14.93 -16.12 31.29
N VAL A 408 15.02 -14.95 31.94
CA VAL A 408 15.21 -13.65 31.30
C VAL A 408 16.59 -13.56 30.64
N LEU A 409 17.66 -13.99 31.33
CA LEU A 409 19.03 -14.03 30.81
C LEU A 409 19.19 -15.00 29.65
N VAL A 410 18.61 -16.20 29.75
CA VAL A 410 18.62 -17.22 28.70
C VAL A 410 17.85 -16.71 27.49
N THR A 411 16.66 -16.11 27.69
CA THR A 411 15.89 -15.49 26.61
C THR A 411 16.67 -14.32 25.97
N TYR A 412 17.35 -13.51 26.77
CA TYR A 412 18.21 -12.42 26.31
C TYR A 412 19.40 -12.94 25.49
N ILE A 413 20.11 -13.95 25.98
CA ILE A 413 21.23 -14.60 25.29
C ILE A 413 20.76 -15.24 23.97
N PHE A 414 19.63 -15.93 23.95
CA PHE A 414 19.06 -16.49 22.71
C PHE A 414 18.63 -15.41 21.71
N ILE A 415 18.12 -14.26 22.18
CA ILE A 415 17.85 -13.10 21.31
C ILE A 415 19.15 -12.52 20.75
N VAL A 416 20.21 -12.43 21.56
CA VAL A 416 21.53 -11.92 21.13
C VAL A 416 22.20 -12.88 20.14
N ILE A 417 22.16 -14.20 20.39
CA ILE A 417 22.70 -15.23 19.49
C ILE A 417 21.88 -15.28 18.20
N GLY A 418 20.55 -15.26 18.29
CA GLY A 418 19.67 -15.19 17.13
C GLY A 418 19.97 -13.99 16.25
N ARG A 419 20.26 -12.82 16.84
CA ARG A 419 20.70 -11.62 16.10
C ARG A 419 22.11 -11.71 15.54
N ARG A 420 23.06 -12.34 16.25
CA ARG A 420 24.41 -12.59 15.72
C ARG A 420 24.36 -13.52 14.51
N LEU A 421 23.53 -14.56 14.55
CA LEU A 421 23.31 -15.47 13.43
C LEU A 421 22.57 -14.78 12.28
N GLN A 422 21.60 -13.92 12.56
CA GLN A 422 20.91 -13.12 11.54
C GLN A 422 21.83 -12.07 10.89
N ARG A 423 22.78 -11.50 11.65
CA ARG A 423 23.86 -10.63 11.12
C ARG A 423 24.85 -11.40 10.25
N ARG A 424 25.09 -12.68 10.53
CA ARG A 424 26.03 -13.53 9.76
C ARG A 424 25.46 -13.93 8.39
N ASN A 425 24.13 -13.91 8.22
CA ASN A 425 23.46 -14.15 6.94
C ASN A 425 23.23 -12.89 6.09
N ASN A 426 23.34 -11.69 6.66
CA ASN A 426 23.29 -10.42 5.90
C ASN A 426 24.72 -9.99 5.56
N GLY A 427 25.37 -10.68 4.60
CA GLY A 427 26.59 -10.16 3.99
C GLY A 427 26.35 -8.77 3.37
N ASP A 428 27.33 -7.87 3.52
CA ASP A 428 27.54 -6.58 2.84
C ASP A 428 26.43 -5.51 2.75
N LEU A 429 25.26 -5.69 3.39
CA LEU A 429 24.23 -4.62 3.41
C LEU A 429 24.58 -3.51 4.42
N ARG A 430 25.05 -2.36 3.90
CA ARG A 430 25.26 -1.13 4.69
C ARG A 430 23.92 -0.46 4.98
N PHE A 431 23.39 -0.60 6.20
CA PHE A 431 22.23 0.18 6.64
C PHE A 431 22.61 1.60 7.03
N PRO A 432 21.68 2.57 6.94
CA PRO A 432 21.93 3.91 7.48
C PRO A 432 22.30 3.85 8.97
N PRO A 433 23.18 4.76 9.42
CA PRO A 433 23.59 4.84 10.82
C PRO A 433 22.44 5.31 11.72
N GLY A 434 22.51 5.03 13.01
CA GLY A 434 21.51 5.50 13.97
C GLY A 434 21.65 4.87 15.35
N PRO A 435 20.89 5.36 16.35
CA PRO A 435 21.03 4.93 17.73
C PRO A 435 20.58 3.47 17.90
N ARG A 436 21.33 2.71 18.70
CA ARG A 436 21.03 1.30 18.98
C ARG A 436 19.73 1.17 19.77
N GLY A 437 18.73 0.52 19.20
CA GLY A 437 17.47 0.22 19.88
C GLY A 437 17.56 -0.99 20.81
N LEU A 438 16.72 -1.00 21.84
CA LEU A 438 16.52 -2.15 22.73
C LEU A 438 15.91 -3.35 21.97
N PRO A 439 16.09 -4.58 22.48
CA PRO A 439 15.43 -5.73 21.88
C PRO A 439 13.91 -5.58 21.82
N LEU A 440 13.31 -5.97 20.68
CA LEU A 440 11.85 -6.02 20.41
C LEU A 440 11.16 -4.65 20.29
N VAL A 441 11.46 -3.70 21.16
CA VAL A 441 10.86 -2.37 21.20
C VAL A 441 11.65 -1.33 20.40
N GLY A 442 12.93 -1.60 20.13
CA GLY A 442 13.80 -0.68 19.42
C GLY A 442 14.03 0.60 20.20
N ASN A 443 13.84 1.75 19.56
CA ASN A 443 14.05 3.09 20.09
C ASN A 443 12.78 3.72 20.69
N LEU A 444 11.67 2.98 20.85
CA LEU A 444 10.40 3.53 21.35
C LEU A 444 10.55 4.29 22.68
N PHE A 445 11.37 3.80 23.61
CA PHE A 445 11.62 4.44 24.91
C PHE A 445 12.69 5.54 24.89
N SER A 446 13.39 5.71 23.76
CA SER A 446 14.47 6.69 23.61
C SER A 446 14.05 7.91 22.80
N ILE A 447 12.82 7.94 22.30
CA ILE A 447 12.30 9.05 21.51
C ILE A 447 11.93 10.22 22.43
N GLU A 448 12.41 11.41 22.10
CA GLU A 448 11.97 12.67 22.70
C GLU A 448 10.67 13.17 22.02
N PRO A 449 9.75 13.86 22.73
CA PRO A 449 8.45 14.27 22.17
C PRO A 449 8.53 15.16 20.93
N ASP A 450 9.47 16.11 20.89
CA ASP A 450 9.69 17.02 19.75
C ASP A 450 10.50 16.31 18.65
N LEU A 451 9.84 15.44 17.88
CA LEU A 451 10.51 14.55 16.92
C LEU A 451 11.38 15.29 15.89
N HIS A 452 10.93 16.44 15.39
CA HIS A 452 11.67 17.22 14.39
C HIS A 452 13.00 17.74 14.93
N LYS A 453 13.02 18.26 16.17
CA LYS A 453 14.24 18.70 16.85
C LYS A 453 15.11 17.51 17.25
N TYR A 454 14.49 16.44 17.75
CA TYR A 454 15.19 15.21 18.12
C TYR A 454 15.93 14.59 16.92
N PHE A 455 15.27 14.49 15.77
CA PHE A 455 15.90 13.97 14.55
C PHE A 455 16.99 14.90 14.01
N ALA A 456 16.81 16.22 14.12
CA ALA A 456 17.86 17.18 13.76
C ALA A 456 19.08 17.10 14.71
N LYS A 457 18.88 16.81 15.99
CA LYS A 457 19.96 16.55 16.94
C LYS A 457 20.70 15.26 16.60
N LEU A 458 19.98 14.19 16.26
CA LEU A 458 20.59 12.93 15.82
C LEU A 458 21.34 13.07 14.49
N SER A 459 20.91 13.93 13.57
CA SER A 459 21.60 14.09 12.28
C SER A 459 22.99 14.68 12.43
N LYS A 460 23.22 15.51 13.46
CA LYS A 460 24.56 16.01 13.82
C LYS A 460 25.52 14.90 14.28
N ILE A 461 24.99 13.79 14.77
CA ILE A 461 25.78 12.65 15.30
C ILE A 461 25.96 11.57 14.22
N TYR A 462 24.88 11.19 13.55
CA TYR A 462 24.86 10.05 12.62
C TYR A 462 24.92 10.46 11.15
N GLY A 463 24.78 11.75 10.83
CA GLY A 463 24.78 12.27 9.47
C GLY A 463 23.36 12.47 8.88
N PRO A 464 23.28 12.75 7.57
CA PRO A 464 22.06 13.24 6.92
C PRO A 464 20.93 12.20 6.79
N ILE A 465 21.24 10.91 6.92
CA ILE A 465 20.28 9.80 6.86
C ILE A 465 20.39 8.95 8.12
N ILE A 466 19.29 8.83 8.85
CA ILE A 466 19.26 8.18 10.17
C ILE A 466 18.31 7.01 10.14
N LYS A 467 18.73 5.89 10.74
CA LYS A 467 17.89 4.71 10.98
C LYS A 467 17.47 4.63 12.45
N LEU A 468 16.18 4.41 12.65
CA LEU A 468 15.56 4.09 13.93
C LEU A 468 14.74 2.80 13.78
N GLN A 469 14.54 2.11 14.90
CA GLN A 469 13.69 0.93 14.98
C GLN A 469 12.53 1.23 15.91
N LEU A 470 11.29 1.30 15.43
CA LEU A 470 10.11 1.51 16.29
C LEU A 470 9.29 0.23 16.34
N GLY A 471 9.46 -0.55 17.42
CA GLY A 471 8.93 -1.91 17.49
C GLY A 471 9.46 -2.76 16.33
N ARG A 472 8.57 -3.20 15.44
CA ARG A 472 8.95 -3.96 14.22
C ARG A 472 9.24 -3.09 12.99
N ILE A 473 8.97 -1.79 13.03
CA ILE A 473 9.06 -0.92 11.87
C ILE A 473 10.45 -0.29 11.77
N HIS A 474 11.06 -0.38 10.59
CA HIS A 474 12.24 0.41 10.25
C HIS A 474 11.83 1.83 9.91
N VAL A 475 12.36 2.80 10.64
CA VAL A 475 12.12 4.22 10.41
C VAL A 475 13.39 4.85 9.89
N ILE A 476 13.31 5.51 8.73
CA ILE A 476 14.40 6.25 8.11
C ILE A 476 14.05 7.73 8.15
N VAL A 477 14.99 8.57 8.56
CA VAL A 477 14.80 10.03 8.62
C VAL A 477 15.81 10.72 7.73
N LEU A 478 15.32 11.57 6.84
CA LEU A 478 16.12 12.37 5.91
C LEU A 478 16.21 13.80 6.45
N ASN A 479 17.43 14.30 6.70
CA ASN A 479 17.67 15.61 7.29
C ASN A 479 18.44 16.58 6.38
N SER A 480 18.70 16.23 5.13
CA SER A 480 19.37 17.11 4.15
C SER A 480 18.65 17.15 2.82
N SER A 481 18.80 18.26 2.11
CA SER A 481 18.17 18.48 0.79
C SER A 481 18.64 17.47 -0.25
N SER A 482 19.92 17.12 -0.27
CA SER A 482 20.52 16.17 -1.22
C SER A 482 19.95 14.76 -1.11
N VAL A 483 19.64 14.30 0.10
CA VAL A 483 19.04 12.98 0.34
C VAL A 483 17.52 13.02 0.12
N ALA A 484 16.87 14.12 0.52
CA ALA A 484 15.45 14.33 0.22
C ALA A 484 15.19 14.33 -1.30
N LYS A 485 16.08 14.93 -2.09
CA LYS A 485 16.03 14.94 -3.56
C LYS A 485 16.07 13.53 -4.16
N GLU A 486 17.01 12.71 -3.71
CA GLU A 486 17.16 11.35 -4.19
C GLU A 486 15.90 10.51 -3.90
N VAL A 487 15.31 10.66 -2.71
CA VAL A 487 14.13 9.89 -2.31
C VAL A 487 12.83 10.42 -2.92
N LEU A 488 12.62 11.74 -2.92
CA LEU A 488 11.35 12.35 -3.32
C LEU A 488 11.23 12.61 -4.82
N ARG A 489 12.35 12.70 -5.56
CA ARG A 489 12.38 12.95 -7.00
C ARG A 489 12.98 11.79 -7.77
N ASP A 490 14.21 11.42 -7.46
CA ASP A 490 14.95 10.45 -8.30
C ASP A 490 14.40 9.02 -8.14
N GLN A 491 13.94 8.68 -6.93
CA GLN A 491 13.33 7.39 -6.59
C GLN A 491 11.85 7.51 -6.19
N ASP A 492 11.16 8.55 -6.69
CA ASP A 492 9.83 8.94 -6.24
C ASP A 492 8.79 7.81 -6.26
N ALA A 493 8.86 6.93 -7.26
CA ALA A 493 7.92 5.83 -7.46
C ALA A 493 8.03 4.80 -6.34
N ASN A 494 9.23 4.58 -5.81
CA ASN A 494 9.46 3.64 -4.72
C ASN A 494 8.99 4.20 -3.36
N PHE A 495 9.08 5.52 -3.16
CA PHE A 495 8.78 6.18 -1.89
C PHE A 495 7.50 7.04 -1.94
N ALA A 496 6.60 6.82 -2.89
CA ALA A 496 5.33 7.55 -2.98
C ALA A 496 4.19 6.92 -2.16
N THR A 497 4.35 5.70 -1.68
CA THR A 497 3.33 5.00 -0.88
C THR A 497 3.41 5.42 0.60
N ARG A 498 2.37 5.11 1.39
CA ARG A 498 2.30 5.38 2.83
C ARG A 498 1.89 4.12 3.59
N ASP A 499 2.26 4.07 4.87
CA ASP A 499 1.61 3.19 5.84
C ASP A 499 0.41 3.94 6.42
N VAL A 500 -0.74 3.30 6.49
CA VAL A 500 -1.94 3.90 7.08
C VAL A 500 -2.04 3.45 8.55
N PRO A 501 -1.96 4.37 9.52
CA PRO A 501 -2.24 4.04 10.92
C PRO A 501 -3.66 3.48 11.09
N ILE A 502 -3.86 2.61 12.08
CA ILE A 502 -5.17 1.97 12.31
C ILE A 502 -6.28 3.00 12.58
N ALA A 503 -5.97 4.06 13.34
CA ALA A 503 -6.91 5.15 13.61
C ALA A 503 -7.35 5.84 12.31
N VAL A 504 -6.38 6.16 11.45
CA VAL A 504 -6.60 6.77 10.15
C VAL A 504 -7.45 5.86 9.26
N LEU A 505 -7.12 4.57 9.19
CA LEU A 505 -7.86 3.61 8.37
C LEU A 505 -9.35 3.57 8.75
N ALA A 506 -9.67 3.70 10.04
CA ALA A 506 -11.05 3.76 10.53
C ALA A 506 -11.76 5.06 10.15
N MET A 507 -11.05 6.19 10.09
CA MET A 507 -11.66 7.52 9.96
C MET A 507 -11.57 8.15 8.56
N THR A 508 -10.84 7.55 7.62
CA THR A 508 -10.68 8.08 6.25
C THR A 508 -11.25 7.14 5.17
N TYR A 509 -12.45 6.60 5.45
CA TYR A 509 -13.17 5.72 4.52
C TYR A 509 -12.34 4.50 4.06
N GLY A 510 -11.56 3.92 4.98
CA GLY A 510 -10.65 2.80 4.68
C GLY A 510 -9.36 3.22 3.98
N GLY A 511 -8.91 4.46 4.13
CA GLY A 511 -7.71 4.98 3.47
C GLY A 511 -7.89 5.17 1.97
N LYS A 512 -9.11 5.44 1.50
CA LYS A 512 -9.45 5.63 0.08
C LYS A 512 -9.43 7.10 -0.37
N ASP A 513 -8.85 7.96 0.45
CA ASP A 513 -8.67 9.41 0.25
C ASP A 513 -7.42 9.76 -0.59
N ILE A 514 -7.02 11.03 -0.67
CA ILE A 514 -5.78 11.46 -1.37
C ILE A 514 -4.56 11.34 -0.48
N ILE A 515 -4.73 11.61 0.82
CA ILE A 515 -3.65 11.60 1.78
C ILE A 515 -3.10 10.17 1.96
N TRP A 516 -3.92 9.18 2.26
CA TRP A 516 -3.46 7.88 2.74
C TRP A 516 -3.49 6.76 1.69
N ASN A 517 -4.33 6.87 0.66
CA ASN A 517 -4.44 5.85 -0.39
C ASN A 517 -3.09 5.56 -1.07
N HIS A 518 -2.89 4.32 -1.50
CA HIS A 518 -1.68 3.87 -2.19
C HIS A 518 -1.52 4.59 -3.54
N CYS A 519 -0.27 4.81 -3.98
CA CYS A 519 0.02 5.56 -5.21
C CYS A 519 -0.27 4.73 -6.49
N ASN A 520 -1.52 4.31 -6.68
CA ASN A 520 -2.04 3.50 -7.77
C ASN A 520 -2.78 4.37 -8.82
N GLN A 521 -3.47 3.74 -9.77
CA GLN A 521 -4.23 4.47 -10.80
C GLN A 521 -5.42 5.24 -10.22
N GLU A 522 -6.12 4.67 -9.23
CA GLU A 522 -7.24 5.34 -8.58
C GLU A 522 -6.81 6.60 -7.85
N TRP A 523 -5.72 6.54 -7.09
CA TRP A 523 -5.16 7.70 -6.43
C TRP A 523 -4.74 8.78 -7.43
N ARG A 524 -4.13 8.41 -8.58
CA ARG A 524 -3.80 9.37 -9.64
C ARG A 524 -5.05 10.01 -10.25
N LYS A 525 -6.13 9.23 -10.44
CA LYS A 525 -7.43 9.73 -10.90
C LYS A 525 -8.00 10.75 -9.92
N LEU A 526 -8.13 10.38 -8.64
CA LEU A 526 -8.67 11.25 -7.60
C LEU A 526 -7.81 12.51 -7.44
N ARG A 527 -6.49 12.38 -7.47
CA ARG A 527 -5.57 13.52 -7.38
C ARG A 527 -5.72 14.46 -8.57
N LYS A 528 -5.86 13.93 -9.78
CA LYS A 528 -6.11 14.74 -10.98
C LYS A 528 -7.41 15.52 -10.82
N ILE A 529 -8.50 14.87 -10.41
CA ILE A 529 -9.79 15.52 -10.13
C ILE A 529 -9.64 16.63 -9.10
N LEU A 530 -9.00 16.35 -7.95
CA LEU A 530 -8.77 17.35 -6.91
C LEU A 530 -7.99 18.56 -7.45
N THR A 531 -6.87 18.34 -8.14
CA THR A 531 -5.99 19.44 -8.60
C THR A 531 -6.52 20.21 -9.80
N GLN A 532 -7.29 19.57 -10.69
CA GLN A 532 -7.76 20.21 -11.92
C GLN A 532 -9.19 20.74 -11.81
N GLU A 533 -10.10 19.97 -11.20
CA GLU A 533 -11.53 20.29 -11.16
C GLU A 533 -11.91 21.08 -9.90
N LEU A 534 -11.25 20.85 -8.76
CA LEU A 534 -11.58 21.54 -7.49
C LEU A 534 -10.62 22.68 -7.20
N LEU A 535 -9.32 22.38 -7.15
CA LEU A 535 -8.26 23.33 -6.79
C LEU A 535 -7.61 23.99 -8.00
N GLY A 536 -8.21 23.81 -9.19
CA GLY A 536 -7.78 24.49 -10.41
C GLY A 536 -8.13 25.98 -10.38
N ASN A 537 -7.37 26.79 -11.13
CA ASN A 537 -7.54 28.24 -11.15
C ASN A 537 -8.97 28.69 -11.50
N THR A 538 -9.64 27.97 -12.40
CA THR A 538 -11.03 28.25 -12.80
C THR A 538 -12.01 28.07 -11.63
N SER A 539 -11.93 26.94 -10.93
CA SER A 539 -12.82 26.61 -9.79
C SER A 539 -12.52 27.44 -8.55
N LEU A 540 -11.24 27.76 -8.32
CA LEU A 540 -10.88 28.75 -7.31
C LEU A 540 -11.41 30.14 -7.70
N GLY A 541 -11.35 30.53 -8.98
CA GLY A 541 -11.95 31.77 -9.48
C GLY A 541 -13.46 31.84 -9.28
N SER A 542 -14.19 30.74 -9.56
CA SER A 542 -15.65 30.70 -9.40
C SER A 542 -16.11 30.78 -7.95
N SER A 543 -15.26 30.39 -7.00
CA SER A 543 -15.51 30.45 -5.56
C SER A 543 -14.99 31.73 -4.90
N TYR A 544 -14.51 32.70 -5.68
CA TYR A 544 -14.00 33.98 -5.19
C TYR A 544 -14.96 34.72 -4.26
N SER A 545 -16.23 34.85 -4.67
CA SER A 545 -17.24 35.58 -3.89
C SER A 545 -17.46 34.98 -2.50
N LEU A 546 -17.34 33.66 -2.38
CA LEU A 546 -17.47 32.91 -1.13
C LEU A 546 -16.28 33.15 -0.20
N ARG A 547 -15.06 33.26 -0.74
CA ARG A 547 -13.88 33.61 0.05
C ARG A 547 -13.91 35.07 0.50
N ARG A 548 -14.22 35.98 -0.44
CA ARG A 548 -14.34 37.41 -0.20
C ARG A 548 -15.36 37.72 0.91
N SER A 549 -16.51 37.08 0.90
CA SER A 549 -17.54 37.31 1.93
C SER A 549 -17.06 36.91 3.33
N GLU A 550 -16.33 35.80 3.45
CA GLU A 550 -15.82 35.33 4.73
C GLU A 550 -14.65 36.15 5.26
N ILE A 551 -13.76 36.60 4.38
CA ILE A 551 -12.63 37.44 4.79
C ILE A 551 -13.12 38.81 5.25
N ARG A 552 -14.11 39.39 4.55
CA ARG A 552 -14.77 40.62 5.01
C ARG A 552 -15.47 40.45 6.35
N ARG A 553 -16.16 39.33 6.56
CA ARG A 553 -16.76 39.04 7.87
C ARG A 553 -15.69 38.93 8.95
N THR A 554 -14.56 38.31 8.65
CA THR A 554 -13.43 38.21 9.59
C THR A 554 -12.87 39.60 9.95
N VAL A 555 -12.71 40.49 8.96
CA VAL A 555 -12.31 41.90 9.22
C VAL A 555 -13.31 42.59 10.13
N LYS A 556 -14.61 42.43 9.86
CA LYS A 556 -15.70 42.98 10.68
C LYS A 556 -15.68 42.47 12.11
N ASP A 557 -15.49 41.16 12.27
CA ASP A 557 -15.43 40.52 13.59
C ASP A 557 -14.22 41.04 14.39
N VAL A 558 -13.06 41.22 13.74
CA VAL A 558 -11.86 41.81 14.37
C VAL A 558 -12.09 43.28 14.71
N TYR A 559 -12.76 44.05 13.85
CA TYR A 559 -13.12 45.44 14.11
C TYR A 559 -14.02 45.58 15.34
N GLY A 560 -14.98 44.66 15.51
CA GLY A 560 -15.82 44.59 16.71
C GLY A 560 -15.05 44.33 18.02
N MET A 561 -13.78 43.93 17.94
CA MET A 561 -12.90 43.62 19.07
C MET A 561 -11.73 44.63 19.22
N ILE A 562 -11.79 45.78 18.55
CA ILE A 562 -10.75 46.81 18.63
C ILE A 562 -10.41 47.17 20.08
N GLY A 563 -9.11 47.33 20.34
CA GLY A 563 -8.61 47.72 21.66
C GLY A 563 -8.62 46.61 22.70
N THR A 564 -9.20 45.44 22.40
CA THR A 564 -9.19 44.27 23.29
C THR A 564 -8.12 43.25 22.89
N PRO A 565 -7.51 42.52 23.83
CA PRO A 565 -6.62 41.42 23.50
C PRO A 565 -7.41 40.25 22.87
N ILE A 566 -7.04 39.86 21.65
CA ILE A 566 -7.67 38.74 20.94
C ILE A 566 -6.69 37.60 20.68
N ASN A 567 -7.19 36.37 20.71
CA ASN A 567 -6.43 35.19 20.29
C ASN A 567 -6.42 35.09 18.76
N VAL A 568 -5.31 35.52 18.14
CA VAL A 568 -5.16 35.58 16.69
C VAL A 568 -5.29 34.21 16.07
N GLY A 569 -4.65 33.17 16.65
CA GLY A 569 -4.74 31.80 16.14
C GLY A 569 -6.19 31.29 16.09
N LYS A 570 -6.98 31.54 17.12
CA LYS A 570 -8.41 31.17 17.18
C LYS A 570 -9.24 31.90 16.11
N GLN A 571 -8.99 33.19 15.91
CA GLN A 571 -9.67 33.96 14.85
C GLN A 571 -9.29 33.46 13.45
N MET A 572 -8.00 33.17 13.23
CA MET A 572 -7.52 32.62 11.96
C MET A 572 -8.09 31.23 11.70
N TYR A 573 -8.27 30.42 12.75
CA TYR A 573 -8.92 29.12 12.65
C TYR A 573 -10.35 29.26 12.17
N ALA A 574 -11.15 30.09 12.86
CA ALA A 574 -12.54 30.33 12.50
C ALA A 574 -12.66 30.85 11.06
N ALA A 575 -11.85 31.85 10.67
CA ALA A 575 -11.82 32.39 9.32
C ALA A 575 -11.48 31.32 8.27
N THR A 576 -10.45 30.51 8.50
CA THR A 576 -9.98 29.49 7.56
C THR A 576 -11.01 28.37 7.40
N VAL A 577 -11.54 27.82 8.50
CA VAL A 577 -12.63 26.82 8.47
C VAL A 577 -13.79 27.34 7.67
N ASN A 578 -14.25 28.55 7.98
CA ASN A 578 -15.41 29.16 7.35
C ASN A 578 -15.21 29.35 5.84
N VAL A 579 -14.02 29.79 5.43
CA VAL A 579 -13.66 29.90 4.00
C VAL A 579 -13.73 28.52 3.33
N VAL A 580 -13.05 27.52 3.89
CA VAL A 580 -12.98 26.18 3.28
C VAL A 580 -14.36 25.53 3.22
N LEU A 581 -15.13 25.58 4.31
CA LEU A 581 -16.49 25.04 4.38
C LEU A 581 -17.44 25.74 3.39
N ASN A 582 -17.36 27.07 3.28
CA ASN A 582 -18.17 27.80 2.30
C ASN A 582 -17.81 27.43 0.87
N MET A 583 -16.53 27.23 0.55
CA MET A 583 -16.12 26.77 -0.78
C MET A 583 -16.66 25.36 -1.09
N LEU A 584 -16.78 24.51 -0.06
CA LEU A 584 -17.31 23.17 -0.22
C LEU A 584 -18.82 23.16 -0.42
N TRP A 585 -19.56 23.96 0.36
CA TRP A 585 -21.02 23.91 0.41
C TRP A 585 -21.72 25.04 -0.34
N GLY A 586 -20.99 25.98 -0.92
CA GLY A 586 -21.55 27.08 -1.72
C GLY A 586 -22.50 28.00 -0.99
N GLY A 587 -22.32 28.15 0.33
CA GLY A 587 -23.23 28.94 1.16
C GLY A 587 -24.62 28.31 1.34
N THR A 588 -24.73 26.98 1.16
CA THR A 588 -25.95 26.20 1.45
C THR A 588 -26.36 26.33 2.91
N ILE A 589 -25.39 26.37 3.82
CA ILE A 589 -25.62 26.55 5.25
C ILE A 589 -25.44 28.03 5.60
N GLN A 590 -26.48 28.64 6.17
CA GLN A 590 -26.52 30.08 6.50
C GLN A 590 -26.96 30.29 7.96
N GLY A 591 -26.79 31.52 8.46
CA GLY A 591 -27.23 31.90 9.80
C GLY A 591 -26.58 31.07 10.93
N ASP A 592 -27.36 30.75 11.95
CA ASP A 592 -26.90 30.04 13.15
C ASP A 592 -26.45 28.60 12.86
N ASP A 593 -27.07 27.94 11.88
CA ASP A 593 -26.69 26.59 11.46
C ASP A 593 -25.25 26.54 10.92
N ARG A 594 -24.81 27.61 10.25
CA ARG A 594 -23.44 27.72 9.73
C ARG A 594 -22.42 27.76 10.86
N ILE A 595 -22.70 28.52 11.91
CA ILE A 595 -21.84 28.63 13.09
C ILE A 595 -21.80 27.28 13.82
N ARG A 596 -22.97 26.65 14.02
CA ARG A 596 -23.07 25.34 14.67
C ARG A 596 -22.27 24.27 13.94
N VAL A 597 -22.48 24.13 12.64
CA VAL A 597 -21.78 23.13 11.81
C VAL A 597 -20.27 23.41 11.76
N GLY A 598 -19.86 24.68 11.66
CA GLY A 598 -18.45 25.05 11.71
C GLY A 598 -17.75 24.61 13.00
N ILE A 599 -18.40 24.83 14.16
CA ILE A 599 -17.89 24.41 15.47
C ILE A 599 -17.85 22.88 15.60
N GLU A 600 -18.91 22.20 15.17
CA GLU A 600 -19.00 20.73 15.21
C GLU A 600 -17.90 20.08 14.35
N VAL A 601 -17.74 20.53 13.10
CA VAL A 601 -16.69 20.06 12.20
C VAL A 601 -15.30 20.36 12.76
N GLN A 602 -15.10 21.55 13.33
CA GLN A 602 -13.84 21.90 13.98
C GLN A 602 -13.46 20.90 15.08
N GLN A 603 -14.38 20.64 16.02
CA GLN A 603 -14.12 19.74 17.16
C GLN A 603 -13.80 18.32 16.70
N LEU A 604 -14.54 17.82 15.70
CA LEU A 604 -14.31 16.49 15.12
C LEU A 604 -12.96 16.39 14.43
N ILE A 605 -12.54 17.42 13.69
CA ILE A 605 -11.23 17.45 13.03
C ILE A 605 -10.09 17.44 14.04
N ASP A 606 -10.17 18.26 15.09
CA ASP A 606 -9.18 18.29 16.16
C ASP A 606 -9.04 16.91 16.83
N GLU A 607 -10.16 16.23 17.12
CA GLU A 607 -10.16 14.87 17.68
C GLU A 607 -9.54 13.85 16.70
N MET A 608 -9.91 13.90 15.43
CA MET A 608 -9.35 13.01 14.39
C MET A 608 -7.84 13.19 14.23
N ILE A 609 -7.35 14.42 14.22
CA ILE A 609 -5.92 14.73 14.12
C ILE A 609 -5.18 14.20 15.36
N GLU A 610 -5.74 14.39 16.57
CA GLU A 610 -5.13 13.83 17.78
C GLU A 610 -5.04 12.30 17.68
N LEU A 611 -6.13 11.62 17.33
CA LEU A 611 -6.19 10.16 17.25
C LEU A 611 -5.26 9.58 16.18
N ALA A 612 -5.14 10.22 15.02
CA ALA A 612 -4.32 9.75 13.91
C ALA A 612 -2.81 9.69 14.23
N PHE A 613 -2.33 10.55 15.11
CA PHE A 613 -0.90 10.70 15.41
C PHE A 613 -0.54 10.35 16.85
N LYS A 614 -1.53 10.00 17.67
CA LYS A 614 -1.31 9.43 18.99
C LYS A 614 -0.49 8.15 18.88
N PRO A 615 0.60 7.99 19.66
CA PRO A 615 1.36 6.74 19.68
C PRO A 615 0.45 5.56 20.01
N ASN A 616 0.33 4.63 19.06
CA ASN A 616 -0.54 3.48 19.16
C ASN A 616 0.29 2.19 19.06
N VAL A 617 0.25 1.39 20.11
CA VAL A 617 1.00 0.14 20.22
C VAL A 617 0.64 -0.81 19.08
N SER A 618 -0.62 -0.79 18.63
CA SER A 618 -1.11 -1.60 17.50
C SER A 618 -0.40 -1.26 16.18
N ASP A 619 -0.02 0.00 15.98
CA ASP A 619 0.70 0.44 14.77
C ASP A 619 2.17 -0.01 14.77
N PHE A 620 2.79 -0.20 15.94
CA PHE A 620 4.17 -0.71 16.06
C PHE A 620 4.24 -2.24 16.14
N PHE A 621 3.16 -2.87 16.63
CA PHE A 621 3.04 -4.31 16.83
C PHE A 621 1.70 -4.83 16.27
N PRO A 622 1.62 -5.10 14.95
CA PRO A 622 0.37 -5.49 14.29
C PRO A 622 -0.34 -6.71 14.89
N ILE A 623 0.39 -7.61 15.57
CA ILE A 623 -0.20 -8.75 16.28
C ILE A 623 -1.13 -8.34 17.44
N LEU A 624 -0.97 -7.13 17.96
CA LEU A 624 -1.78 -6.57 19.04
C LEU A 624 -2.97 -5.75 18.53
N ALA A 625 -3.05 -5.50 17.23
CA ALA A 625 -4.10 -4.65 16.63
C ALA A 625 -5.52 -5.14 16.94
N ARG A 626 -5.75 -6.45 17.01
CA ARG A 626 -7.06 -7.05 17.32
C ARG A 626 -7.63 -6.64 18.69
N PHE A 627 -6.76 -6.21 19.61
CA PHE A 627 -7.16 -5.92 20.99
C PHE A 627 -7.50 -4.45 21.22
N ASP A 628 -7.12 -3.56 20.28
CA ASP A 628 -7.24 -2.11 20.43
C ASP A 628 -6.89 -1.64 21.86
N MET A 629 -5.70 -2.00 22.34
CA MET A 629 -5.34 -1.90 23.76
C MET A 629 -5.48 -0.48 24.35
N GLN A 630 -5.43 0.54 23.50
CA GLN A 630 -5.57 1.95 23.90
C GLN A 630 -6.95 2.53 23.56
N GLY A 631 -7.86 1.75 22.97
CA GLY A 631 -9.19 2.19 22.53
C GLY A 631 -9.17 3.23 21.41
N ILE A 632 -8.03 3.40 20.72
CA ILE A 632 -7.83 4.45 19.71
C ILE A 632 -8.67 4.14 18.48
N GLN A 633 -8.70 2.89 18.03
CA GLN A 633 -9.50 2.50 16.87
C GLN A 633 -10.99 2.71 17.13
N LYS A 634 -11.48 2.34 18.33
CA LYS A 634 -12.87 2.55 18.73
C LYS A 634 -13.26 4.03 18.75
N LYS A 635 -12.40 4.90 19.29
CA LYS A 635 -12.62 6.36 19.30
C LYS A 635 -12.64 6.92 17.88
N ALA A 636 -11.72 6.48 17.02
CA ALA A 636 -11.67 6.90 15.62
C ALA A 636 -12.96 6.55 14.86
N TRP A 637 -13.53 5.36 15.09
CA TRP A 637 -14.83 4.97 14.51
C TRP A 637 -15.99 5.86 14.99
N LYS A 638 -15.97 6.30 16.25
CA LYS A 638 -16.99 7.21 16.78
C LYS A 638 -16.91 8.58 16.10
N ALA A 639 -15.73 9.19 16.10
CA ALA A 639 -15.51 10.49 15.45
C ALA A 639 -15.86 10.45 13.95
N PHE A 640 -15.49 9.36 13.27
CA PHE A 640 -15.88 9.13 11.88
C PHE A 640 -17.40 9.09 11.69
N GLY A 641 -18.13 8.35 12.53
CA GLY A 641 -19.57 8.24 12.43
C GLY A 641 -20.31 9.57 12.67
N GLU A 642 -19.77 10.46 13.51
CA GLU A 642 -20.31 11.81 13.73
C GLU A 642 -20.04 12.70 12.51
N LEU A 643 -18.81 12.68 11.98
CA LEU A 643 -18.47 13.49 10.80
C LEU A 643 -19.20 13.04 9.52
N ASP A 644 -19.37 11.72 9.33
CA ASP A 644 -20.07 11.17 8.17
C ASP A 644 -21.54 11.63 8.12
N ARG A 645 -22.19 11.77 9.30
CA ARG A 645 -23.54 12.32 9.42
C ARG A 645 -23.61 13.79 9.04
N VAL A 646 -22.60 14.59 9.42
CA VAL A 646 -22.52 15.99 8.98
C VAL A 646 -22.44 16.05 7.46
N PHE A 647 -21.60 15.23 6.84
CA PHE A 647 -21.51 15.18 5.38
C PHE A 647 -22.81 14.73 4.72
N ASP A 648 -23.48 13.69 5.24
CA ASP A 648 -24.79 13.27 4.71
C ASP A 648 -25.83 14.39 4.80
N SER A 649 -25.91 15.07 5.95
CA SER A 649 -26.84 16.17 6.16
C SER A 649 -26.63 17.30 5.14
N VAL A 650 -25.38 17.67 4.90
CA VAL A 650 -25.04 18.76 3.97
C VAL A 650 -25.26 18.35 2.51
N ILE A 651 -24.89 17.11 2.15
CA ILE A 651 -25.13 16.58 0.80
C ILE A 651 -26.64 16.53 0.51
N ASP A 652 -27.45 16.07 1.47
CA ASP A 652 -28.90 16.00 1.32
C ASP A 652 -29.53 17.38 1.18
N GLN A 653 -29.10 18.36 1.97
CA GLN A 653 -29.56 19.75 1.84
C GLN A 653 -29.23 20.33 0.47
N HIS A 654 -28.00 20.13 0.00
CA HIS A 654 -27.58 20.61 -1.33
C HIS A 654 -28.40 19.97 -2.45
N LEU A 655 -28.64 18.65 -2.39
CA LEU A 655 -29.45 17.93 -3.37
C LEU A 655 -30.93 18.37 -3.37
N LYS A 656 -31.49 18.75 -2.21
CA LYS A 656 -32.85 19.31 -2.12
C LYS A 656 -32.94 20.67 -2.81
N LEU A 657 -32.01 21.58 -2.52
CA LEU A 657 -31.96 22.90 -3.14
C LEU A 657 -31.75 22.84 -4.67
N ASP A 658 -30.98 21.87 -5.15
CA ASP A 658 -30.78 21.63 -6.59
C ASP A 658 -32.07 21.20 -7.29
N LYS A 659 -32.91 20.40 -6.62
CA LYS A 659 -34.22 19.96 -7.16
C LYS A 659 -35.25 21.10 -7.16
N GLU A 660 -35.26 21.91 -6.10
CA GLU A 660 -36.20 23.03 -5.95
C GLU A 660 -35.95 24.18 -6.94
N ASN A 661 -34.70 24.38 -7.38
CA ASN A 661 -34.31 25.49 -8.26
C ASN A 661 -34.47 25.24 -9.77
N ASN A 662 -35.08 24.11 -10.17
CA ASN A 662 -35.60 23.79 -11.52
C ASN A 662 -34.81 24.39 -12.71
N GLY A 663 -33.49 24.19 -12.76
CA GLY A 663 -32.69 24.52 -13.94
C GLY A 663 -32.25 25.97 -14.12
N ASN A 664 -32.48 26.88 -13.16
CA ASN A 664 -31.94 28.24 -13.23
C ASN A 664 -30.44 28.27 -12.84
N LYS A 665 -29.63 27.51 -13.60
CA LYS A 665 -28.19 27.24 -13.38
C LYS A 665 -27.31 28.48 -13.45
N GLN A 666 -27.84 29.63 -13.90
CA GLN A 666 -27.06 30.85 -14.12
C GLN A 666 -26.79 31.66 -12.85
N ARG A 667 -27.55 31.47 -11.76
CA ARG A 667 -27.48 32.34 -10.56
C ARG A 667 -26.62 31.82 -9.40
N ARG A 668 -26.21 30.54 -9.40
CA ARG A 668 -25.42 29.96 -8.30
C ARG A 668 -24.00 29.66 -8.78
N GLY A 669 -23.00 30.27 -8.13
CA GLY A 669 -21.60 29.95 -8.39
C GLY A 669 -21.34 28.46 -8.14
N LYS A 670 -20.58 27.81 -9.02
CA LYS A 670 -20.27 26.38 -8.91
C LYS A 670 -19.36 26.15 -7.68
N ASP A 671 -19.94 25.60 -6.61
CA ASP A 671 -19.20 25.15 -5.43
C ASP A 671 -18.58 23.76 -5.65
N PHE A 672 -17.69 23.34 -4.75
CA PHE A 672 -16.96 22.08 -4.92
C PHE A 672 -17.90 20.87 -4.85
N LEU A 673 -18.91 20.89 -3.97
CA LEU A 673 -19.86 19.80 -3.87
C LEU A 673 -20.63 19.61 -5.17
N HIS A 674 -21.11 20.70 -5.78
CA HIS A 674 -21.77 20.68 -7.08
C HIS A 674 -20.85 20.10 -8.16
N LEU A 675 -19.58 20.54 -8.22
CA LEU A 675 -18.60 20.05 -9.19
C LEU A 675 -18.34 18.55 -9.04
N VAL A 676 -18.13 18.04 -7.81
CA VAL A 676 -17.90 16.61 -7.60
C VAL A 676 -19.17 15.80 -7.85
N LEU A 677 -20.35 16.31 -7.46
CA LEU A 677 -21.63 15.65 -7.76
C LEU A 677 -21.87 15.53 -9.27
N GLU A 678 -21.53 16.53 -10.08
CA GLU A 678 -21.56 16.39 -11.54
C GLU A 678 -20.64 15.26 -12.03
N LEU A 679 -19.45 15.09 -11.42
CA LEU A 679 -18.54 13.98 -11.76
C LEU A 679 -19.08 12.61 -11.35
N THR A 680 -19.88 12.52 -10.28
CA THR A 680 -20.56 11.25 -9.92
C THR A 680 -21.62 10.84 -10.94
N LYS A 681 -22.19 11.80 -11.68
CA LYS A 681 -23.25 11.59 -12.69
C LYS A 681 -22.71 11.25 -14.09
N LYS A 682 -21.39 11.38 -14.34
CA LYS A 682 -20.79 11.06 -15.65
C LYS A 682 -20.59 9.55 -15.81
N HIS A 683 -20.87 9.03 -17.01
CA HIS A 683 -20.72 7.59 -17.36
C HIS A 683 -19.32 7.18 -17.86
N ASP A 684 -18.32 8.08 -17.80
CA ASP A 684 -16.95 7.75 -18.18
C ASP A 684 -16.17 7.18 -16.99
N PHE A 685 -15.72 5.93 -17.10
CA PHE A 685 -14.95 5.21 -16.08
C PHE A 685 -13.67 5.96 -15.67
N LYS A 686 -13.10 6.81 -16.53
CA LYS A 686 -11.91 7.62 -16.22
C LYS A 686 -12.20 8.81 -15.30
N THR A 687 -13.46 9.26 -15.21
CA THR A 687 -13.85 10.45 -14.44
C THR A 687 -14.88 10.18 -13.36
N GLN A 688 -15.50 8.99 -13.34
CA GLN A 688 -16.48 8.61 -12.33
C GLN A 688 -15.85 8.50 -10.93
N VAL A 689 -16.55 9.07 -9.94
CA VAL A 689 -16.18 9.08 -8.51
C VAL A 689 -17.32 8.44 -7.72
N THR A 690 -17.02 7.55 -6.77
CA THR A 690 -18.04 6.98 -5.87
C THR A 690 -18.40 7.95 -4.74
N MET A 691 -19.55 7.76 -4.09
CA MET A 691 -19.92 8.62 -2.95
C MET A 691 -18.88 8.57 -1.82
N THR A 692 -18.31 7.39 -1.54
CA THR A 692 -17.20 7.23 -0.60
C THR A 692 -15.98 8.05 -0.99
N GLN A 693 -15.59 8.02 -2.28
CA GLN A 693 -14.46 8.81 -2.78
C GLN A 693 -14.76 10.31 -2.74
N LEU A 694 -16.00 10.72 -3.01
CA LEU A 694 -16.44 12.10 -2.89
C LEU A 694 -16.28 12.58 -1.44
N LYS A 695 -16.88 11.89 -0.47
CA LYS A 695 -16.77 12.26 0.95
C LYS A 695 -15.32 12.25 1.44
N ALA A 696 -14.52 11.28 1.01
CA ALA A 696 -13.09 11.22 1.31
C ALA A 696 -12.30 12.41 0.73
N LEU A 697 -12.65 12.89 -0.48
CA LEU A 697 -12.04 14.09 -1.07
C LEU A 697 -12.42 15.36 -0.29
N LEU A 698 -13.69 15.49 0.09
CA LEU A 698 -14.15 16.63 0.89
C LEU A 698 -13.45 16.65 2.26
N LEU A 699 -13.34 15.49 2.92
CA LEU A 699 -12.62 15.32 4.18
C LEU A 699 -11.18 15.85 4.08
N ASP A 700 -10.45 15.41 3.06
CA ASP A 700 -9.06 15.83 2.85
C ASP A 700 -8.94 17.35 2.65
N VAL A 701 -9.88 17.98 1.94
CA VAL A 701 -9.87 19.43 1.72
C VAL A 701 -10.11 20.19 3.04
N VAL A 702 -11.07 19.76 3.87
CA VAL A 702 -11.34 20.42 5.16
C VAL A 702 -10.16 20.24 6.12
N VAL A 703 -9.71 18.99 6.31
CA VAL A 703 -8.65 18.67 7.27
C VAL A 703 -7.32 19.32 6.88
N ALA A 704 -6.90 19.18 5.61
CA ALA A 704 -5.61 19.70 5.17
C ALA A 704 -5.62 21.22 4.95
N GLY A 705 -6.73 21.78 4.48
CA GLY A 705 -6.85 23.21 4.17
C GLY A 705 -6.96 24.11 5.38
N THR A 706 -7.46 23.57 6.51
CA THR A 706 -7.70 24.34 7.74
C THR A 706 -6.46 24.49 8.60
N ASP A 707 -6.03 23.43 9.29
CA ASP A 707 -4.98 23.49 10.33
C ASP A 707 -3.67 24.08 9.80
N THR A 708 -3.29 23.72 8.58
CA THR A 708 -2.03 24.16 7.97
C THR A 708 -2.03 25.66 7.67
N SER A 709 -3.12 26.16 7.09
CA SER A 709 -3.26 27.58 6.73
C SER A 709 -3.37 28.44 7.97
N THR A 710 -4.21 28.05 8.94
CA THR A 710 -4.36 28.76 10.22
C THR A 710 -3.05 28.86 10.97
N THR A 711 -2.33 27.75 11.12
CA THR A 711 -1.06 27.75 11.85
C THR A 711 -0.03 28.63 11.14
N THR A 712 0.01 28.61 9.81
CA THR A 712 0.90 29.48 9.03
C THR A 712 0.55 30.96 9.21
N LEU A 713 -0.73 31.32 9.21
CA LEU A 713 -1.20 32.70 9.46
C LEU A 713 -0.83 33.18 10.87
N GLU A 714 -0.99 32.34 11.89
CA GLU A 714 -0.61 32.69 13.26
C GLU A 714 0.90 32.90 13.41
N TRP A 715 1.71 32.06 12.77
CA TRP A 715 3.17 32.25 12.72
C TRP A 715 3.57 33.51 11.94
N ALA A 716 2.91 33.79 10.80
CA ALA A 716 3.18 34.99 10.02
C ALA A 716 2.88 36.25 10.84
N MET A 717 1.71 36.31 11.49
CA MET A 717 1.34 37.42 12.37
C MET A 717 2.31 37.55 13.55
N SER A 718 2.73 36.44 14.15
CA SER A 718 3.71 36.42 15.24
C SER A 718 5.04 37.05 14.80
N GLU A 719 5.58 36.62 13.66
CA GLU A 719 6.86 37.14 13.15
C GLU A 719 6.75 38.59 12.69
N VAL A 720 5.64 38.98 12.06
CA VAL A 720 5.42 40.37 11.65
C VAL A 720 5.31 41.30 12.86
N ILE A 721 4.55 40.95 13.90
CA ILE A 721 4.43 41.75 15.13
C ILE A 721 5.77 41.84 15.87
N LYS A 722 6.55 40.76 15.90
CA LYS A 722 7.88 40.75 16.52
C LYS A 722 8.89 41.64 15.79
N ASN A 723 8.71 41.84 14.48
CA ASN A 723 9.64 42.58 13.62
C ASN A 723 8.95 43.83 13.04
N PRO A 724 8.89 44.95 13.78
CA PRO A 724 8.14 46.15 13.35
C PRO A 724 8.54 46.68 11.97
N GLU A 725 9.81 46.56 11.58
CA GLU A 725 10.27 46.99 10.25
C GLU A 725 9.70 46.11 9.13
N VAL A 726 9.53 44.81 9.38
CA VAL A 726 8.85 43.91 8.42
C VAL A 726 7.38 44.29 8.31
N MET A 727 6.71 44.55 9.44
CA MET A 727 5.33 45.02 9.44
C MET A 727 5.18 46.31 8.65
N ARG A 728 6.05 47.30 8.90
CA ARG A 728 6.06 48.59 8.21
C ARG A 728 6.21 48.43 6.70
N LYS A 729 7.15 47.60 6.23
CA LYS A 729 7.35 47.33 4.79
C LYS A 729 6.16 46.63 4.14
N ALA A 730 5.59 45.62 4.78
CA ALA A 730 4.40 44.93 4.28
C ALA A 730 3.19 45.87 4.22
N GLN A 731 3.01 46.69 5.25
CA GLN A 731 1.97 47.71 5.30
C GLN A 731 2.17 48.81 4.25
N GLN A 732 3.40 49.22 3.99
CA GLN A 732 3.75 50.18 2.93
C GLN A 732 3.41 49.63 1.54
N GLU A 733 3.80 48.38 1.24
CA GLU A 733 3.43 47.72 -0.02
C GLU A 733 1.90 47.67 -0.21
N LEU A 734 1.16 47.35 0.86
CA LEU A 734 -0.30 47.34 0.84
C LEU A 734 -0.89 48.74 0.60
N ASP A 735 -0.30 49.79 1.16
CA ASP A 735 -0.73 51.18 0.92
C ASP A 735 -0.48 51.60 -0.53
N GLU A 736 0.64 51.19 -1.13
CA GLU A 736 1.01 51.52 -2.50
C GLU A 736 0.12 50.80 -3.54
N VAL A 737 -0.21 49.54 -3.29
CA VAL A 737 -0.97 48.69 -4.23
C VAL A 737 -2.47 48.85 -4.07
N VAL A 738 -2.97 48.87 -2.84
CA VAL A 738 -4.42 48.89 -2.54
C VAL A 738 -4.91 50.32 -2.27
N GLY A 739 -4.06 51.15 -1.66
CA GLY A 739 -4.45 52.46 -1.17
C GLY A 739 -5.20 52.41 0.16
N LYS A 740 -5.26 53.55 0.87
CA LYS A 740 -5.98 53.69 2.15
C LYS A 740 -7.49 53.89 2.01
N ASN A 741 -7.96 54.16 0.79
CA ASN A 741 -9.35 54.45 0.45
C ASN A 741 -10.06 53.28 -0.25
N SER A 742 -9.51 52.08 -0.14
CA SER A 742 -10.02 50.86 -0.76
C SER A 742 -9.87 49.68 0.20
N ILE A 743 -10.22 48.49 -0.25
CA ILE A 743 -10.11 47.24 0.50
C ILE A 743 -9.36 46.21 -0.34
N VAL A 744 -8.71 45.28 0.35
CA VAL A 744 -7.98 44.18 -0.29
C VAL A 744 -8.96 43.28 -1.06
N GLU A 745 -8.59 42.92 -2.29
CA GLU A 745 -9.28 41.96 -3.15
C GLU A 745 -8.23 41.00 -3.76
N GLU A 746 -8.65 39.81 -4.20
CA GLU A 746 -7.71 38.80 -4.74
C GLU A 746 -6.93 39.29 -5.97
N SER A 747 -7.48 40.25 -6.73
CA SER A 747 -6.80 40.86 -7.88
C SER A 747 -5.51 41.59 -7.51
N HIS A 748 -5.36 42.03 -6.26
CA HIS A 748 -4.14 42.72 -5.79
C HIS A 748 -2.98 41.75 -5.50
N MET A 749 -3.24 40.45 -5.28
CA MET A 749 -2.26 39.49 -4.76
C MET A 749 -0.98 39.39 -5.59
N ASN A 750 -1.10 39.43 -6.92
CA ASN A 750 0.04 39.31 -7.83
C ASN A 750 0.98 40.53 -7.76
N GLN A 751 0.57 41.59 -7.08
CA GLN A 751 1.31 42.85 -6.93
C GLN A 751 1.87 43.00 -5.50
N LEU A 752 1.83 41.95 -4.67
CA LEU A 752 2.31 41.97 -3.28
C LEU A 752 3.55 41.07 -3.06
N PRO A 753 4.67 41.30 -3.77
CA PRO A 753 5.86 40.44 -3.70
C PRO A 753 6.53 40.41 -2.33
N TYR A 754 6.50 41.51 -1.56
CA TYR A 754 7.04 41.53 -0.20
C TYR A 754 6.18 40.70 0.75
N LEU A 755 4.85 40.82 0.66
CA LEU A 755 3.95 39.97 1.45
C LEU A 755 4.09 38.48 1.09
N GLU A 756 4.27 38.16 -0.18
CA GLU A 756 4.60 36.79 -0.62
C GLU A 756 5.92 36.31 0.00
N ALA A 757 6.93 37.18 0.04
CA ALA A 757 8.22 36.90 0.67
C ALA A 757 8.07 36.67 2.20
N VAL A 758 7.19 37.40 2.88
CA VAL A 758 6.85 37.19 4.30
C VAL A 758 6.23 35.81 4.51
N VAL A 759 5.29 35.39 3.66
CA VAL A 759 4.68 34.04 3.73
C VAL A 759 5.73 32.96 3.47
N LYS A 760 6.61 33.12 2.49
CA LYS A 760 7.68 32.15 2.19
C LYS A 760 8.68 32.01 3.34
N GLU A 761 9.10 33.13 3.95
CA GLU A 761 9.99 33.09 5.11
C GLU A 761 9.31 32.49 6.35
N THR A 762 8.01 32.74 6.50
CA THR A 762 7.19 32.07 7.52
C THR A 762 7.18 30.56 7.31
N LEU A 763 6.91 30.08 6.09
CA LEU A 763 6.93 28.65 5.77
C LEU A 763 8.32 28.02 5.85
N ARG A 764 9.39 28.81 5.67
CA ARG A 764 10.77 28.35 5.85
C ARG A 764 11.04 28.09 7.33
N LEU A 765 10.84 29.11 8.17
CA LEU A 765 11.11 29.00 9.61
C LEU A 765 10.07 28.13 10.31
N HIS A 766 8.79 28.25 9.99
CA HIS A 766 7.71 27.55 10.66
C HIS A 766 6.98 26.65 9.67
N PRO A 767 7.63 25.58 9.15
CA PRO A 767 7.00 24.69 8.20
C PRO A 767 5.79 24.03 8.86
N ALA A 768 4.61 24.19 8.26
CA ALA A 768 3.36 23.69 8.83
C ALA A 768 3.47 22.21 9.20
N VAL A 769 4.03 21.36 8.33
CA VAL A 769 4.25 19.93 8.60
C VAL A 769 5.76 19.63 8.64
N PRO A 770 6.43 19.73 9.81
CA PRO A 770 7.90 19.78 9.90
C PRO A 770 8.61 18.48 9.49
N LEU A 771 7.90 17.35 9.53
CA LEU A 771 8.42 16.02 9.12
C LEU A 771 7.80 15.48 7.82
N LEU A 772 6.96 16.27 7.15
CA LEU A 772 6.00 15.83 6.14
C LEU A 772 5.14 14.64 6.61
N VAL A 773 4.21 14.20 5.77
CA VAL A 773 3.49 12.94 6.04
C VAL A 773 4.38 11.75 5.66
N PRO A 774 4.52 10.72 6.53
CA PRO A 774 5.49 9.65 6.32
C PRO A 774 5.26 8.88 5.02
N ARG A 775 6.35 8.58 4.33
CA ARG A 775 6.35 7.69 3.15
C ARG A 775 6.66 6.25 3.58
N ARG A 776 6.41 5.30 2.69
CA ARG A 776 6.78 3.89 2.81
C ARG A 776 7.48 3.45 1.53
N SER A 777 8.63 2.79 1.65
CA SER A 777 9.32 2.15 0.53
C SER A 777 8.57 0.91 0.05
N ILE A 778 8.33 0.80 -1.25
CA ILE A 778 7.66 -0.37 -1.87
C ILE A 778 8.63 -1.52 -2.05
N THR A 779 9.88 -1.24 -2.43
CA THR A 779 10.97 -2.21 -2.59
C THR A 779 12.22 -1.74 -1.88
N SER A 780 13.12 -2.67 -1.57
CA SER A 780 14.43 -2.33 -1.02
C SER A 780 15.23 -1.54 -2.06
N SER A 781 15.88 -0.44 -1.65
CA SER A 781 16.65 0.41 -2.55
C SER A 781 17.89 1.00 -1.88
N ALA A 782 18.90 1.32 -2.68
CA ALA A 782 20.08 2.03 -2.23
C ALA A 782 19.83 3.54 -2.24
N VAL A 783 20.16 4.23 -1.15
CA VAL A 783 20.15 5.68 -1.01
C VAL A 783 21.46 6.12 -0.38
N ARG A 784 22.25 6.94 -1.08
CA ARG A 784 23.61 7.35 -0.65
C ARG A 784 24.51 6.19 -0.21
N GLY A 785 24.46 5.07 -0.93
CA GLY A 785 25.25 3.88 -0.61
C GLY A 785 24.75 3.08 0.59
N TYR A 786 23.62 3.47 1.19
CA TYR A 786 22.95 2.70 2.23
C TYR A 786 21.73 1.97 1.68
N THR A 787 21.49 0.75 2.15
CA THR A 787 20.27 0.00 1.83
C THR A 787 19.13 0.45 2.73
N ILE A 788 18.06 0.96 2.12
CA ILE A 788 16.75 1.13 2.75
C ILE A 788 15.91 -0.11 2.45
N PRO A 789 15.55 -0.93 3.47
CA PRO A 789 14.70 -2.11 3.28
C PRO A 789 13.31 -1.76 2.78
N GLU A 790 12.70 -2.68 2.04
CA GLU A 790 11.27 -2.68 1.77
C GLU A 790 10.43 -2.51 3.05
N GLY A 791 9.31 -1.79 2.93
CA GLY A 791 8.42 -1.53 4.05
C GLY A 791 8.96 -0.55 5.10
N SER A 792 10.12 0.08 4.87
CA SER A 792 10.63 1.13 5.75
C SER A 792 9.77 2.39 5.67
N ARG A 793 9.46 2.97 6.83
CA ARG A 793 8.79 4.26 6.95
C ARG A 793 9.82 5.38 6.85
N VAL A 794 9.59 6.34 5.96
CA VAL A 794 10.54 7.43 5.67
C VAL A 794 9.94 8.77 6.05
N PHE A 795 10.61 9.49 6.95
CA PHE A 795 10.31 10.87 7.34
C PHE A 795 11.27 11.83 6.65
N VAL A 796 10.78 13.01 6.26
CA VAL A 796 11.60 14.07 5.68
C VAL A 796 11.56 15.25 6.63
N ASN A 797 12.67 15.52 7.31
CA ASN A 797 12.76 16.59 8.28
C ASN A 797 12.97 17.94 7.60
N VAL A 798 11.88 18.50 7.08
CA VAL A 798 11.87 19.81 6.42
C VAL A 798 12.29 20.91 7.38
N TRP A 799 11.95 20.80 8.66
CA TRP A 799 12.41 21.75 9.69
C TRP A 799 13.93 21.84 9.78
N ALA A 800 14.64 20.71 9.69
CA ALA A 800 16.09 20.68 9.68
C ALA A 800 16.65 21.24 8.37
N ILE A 801 16.10 20.81 7.22
CA ILE A 801 16.53 21.26 5.88
C ILE A 801 16.41 22.79 5.74
N HIS A 802 15.30 23.36 6.20
CA HIS A 802 15.05 24.80 6.15
C HIS A 802 15.93 25.64 7.09
N ARG A 803 16.64 24.98 8.02
CA ARG A 803 17.56 25.60 8.99
C ARG A 803 19.01 25.21 8.76
N ASP A 804 19.29 24.53 7.65
CA ASP A 804 20.65 24.14 7.29
C ASP A 804 21.49 25.39 6.98
N SER A 805 22.59 25.58 7.71
CA SER A 805 23.48 26.72 7.54
C SER A 805 24.21 26.70 6.20
N ASP A 806 24.36 25.52 5.58
CA ASP A 806 25.01 25.38 4.28
C ASP A 806 24.11 25.90 3.15
N ALA A 807 22.79 25.85 3.33
CA ALA A 807 21.79 26.35 2.38
C ALA A 807 21.30 27.78 2.72
N TRP A 808 21.25 28.13 4.01
CA TRP A 808 20.63 29.37 4.49
C TRP A 808 21.57 30.16 5.41
N ASN A 809 22.05 31.31 4.93
CA ASN A 809 22.84 32.24 5.75
C ASN A 809 22.01 32.77 6.94
N ASN A 810 22.51 32.71 8.18
CA ASN A 810 21.76 33.10 9.39
C ASN A 810 20.37 32.42 9.45
N PRO A 811 20.31 31.07 9.51
CA PRO A 811 19.10 30.30 9.22
C PRO A 811 17.96 30.53 10.22
N LEU A 812 18.26 31.06 11.42
CA LEU A 812 17.28 31.29 12.48
C LEU A 812 16.68 32.70 12.48
N VAL A 813 17.21 33.62 11.67
CA VAL A 813 16.72 34.99 11.59
C VAL A 813 15.59 35.07 10.57
N PHE A 814 14.43 35.58 11.00
CA PHE A 814 13.29 35.88 10.13
C PHE A 814 13.61 37.08 9.24
N ARG A 815 13.85 36.82 7.96
CA ARG A 815 14.26 37.84 6.98
C ARG A 815 13.58 37.62 5.63
N PRO A 816 12.37 38.19 5.40
CA PRO A 816 11.64 38.10 4.14
C PRO A 816 12.47 38.51 2.93
N GLU A 817 13.43 39.42 3.09
CA GLU A 817 14.29 39.92 2.01
C GLU A 817 15.04 38.80 1.26
N ARG A 818 15.20 37.61 1.86
CA ARG A 818 15.76 36.42 1.20
C ARG A 818 14.98 36.00 -0.05
N PHE A 819 13.68 36.27 -0.05
CA PHE A 819 12.74 35.93 -1.11
C PHE A 819 12.33 37.15 -1.96
N PHE A 820 12.80 38.35 -1.60
CA PHE A 820 12.32 39.62 -2.17
C PHE A 820 13.21 40.18 -3.30
N SER A 821 14.34 39.54 -3.67
CA SER A 821 15.32 40.19 -4.57
C SER A 821 15.95 39.27 -5.63
N SER A 822 15.79 39.67 -6.90
CA SER A 822 16.40 39.23 -8.19
C SER A 822 15.66 38.21 -9.08
N ASP A 823 15.75 38.41 -10.40
CA ASP A 823 15.18 37.51 -11.45
C ASP A 823 15.72 36.07 -11.37
N ASP A 824 16.93 35.88 -10.85
CA ASP A 824 17.50 34.56 -10.58
C ASP A 824 16.88 33.89 -9.34
N HIS A 825 16.34 34.66 -8.39
CA HIS A 825 15.65 34.13 -7.21
C HIS A 825 14.25 33.62 -7.53
N LEU A 826 13.51 34.26 -8.43
CA LEU A 826 12.24 33.74 -8.97
C LEU A 826 12.46 32.38 -9.66
N LYS A 827 13.57 32.22 -10.40
CA LYS A 827 13.96 30.92 -10.98
C LYS A 827 14.36 29.90 -9.91
N LYS A 828 15.03 30.32 -8.83
CA LYS A 828 15.54 29.43 -7.78
C LYS A 828 14.47 28.94 -6.79
N TYR A 829 13.55 29.81 -6.37
CA TYR A 829 12.52 29.48 -5.35
C TYR A 829 11.08 29.54 -5.87
N GLY A 830 10.84 29.99 -7.12
CA GLY A 830 9.51 29.98 -7.74
C GLY A 830 9.06 28.60 -8.24
N ASN A 831 9.96 27.62 -8.35
CA ASN A 831 9.62 26.25 -8.74
C ASN A 831 9.36 25.37 -7.51
N ILE A 832 8.23 25.63 -6.85
CA ILE A 832 7.80 24.91 -5.63
C ILE A 832 7.78 23.40 -5.91
N GLY A 833 8.51 22.64 -5.08
CA GLY A 833 8.65 21.19 -5.19
C GLY A 833 9.84 20.70 -6.01
N ASN A 834 10.62 21.58 -6.66
CA ASN A 834 11.86 21.20 -7.35
C ASN A 834 13.13 21.79 -6.69
N ASN A 835 12.99 22.79 -5.83
CA ASN A 835 14.06 23.23 -4.94
C ASN A 835 14.01 22.41 -3.63
N PHE A 836 15.08 21.67 -3.33
CA PHE A 836 15.13 20.79 -2.17
C PHE A 836 15.63 21.46 -0.89
N ASP A 837 16.14 22.70 -1.00
CA ASP A 837 16.49 23.51 0.16
C ASP A 837 15.26 24.21 0.75
N PHE A 838 14.16 24.30 -0.03
CA PHE A 838 12.88 24.87 0.35
C PHE A 838 11.70 23.95 -0.05
N LEU A 839 11.22 23.13 0.89
CA LEU A 839 10.18 22.10 0.72
C LEU A 839 8.94 22.33 1.61
N PRO A 840 8.35 23.54 1.70
CA PRO A 840 7.21 23.80 2.58
C PRO A 840 5.97 22.97 2.24
N PHE A 841 5.86 22.52 0.98
CA PHE A 841 4.76 21.71 0.46
C PHE A 841 5.19 20.29 0.05
N GLY A 842 6.40 19.88 0.43
CA GLY A 842 7.01 18.63 -0.01
C GLY A 842 7.37 18.61 -1.51
N SER A 843 7.57 17.41 -2.06
CA SER A 843 8.01 17.20 -3.45
C SER A 843 7.56 15.84 -4.03
N GLY A 844 7.73 15.68 -5.34
CA GLY A 844 7.45 14.47 -6.11
C GLY A 844 5.95 14.21 -6.28
N ARG A 845 5.58 12.94 -6.52
CA ARG A 845 4.17 12.52 -6.69
C ARG A 845 3.24 13.03 -5.58
N ARG A 846 3.68 13.09 -4.33
CA ARG A 846 2.87 13.54 -3.19
C ARG A 846 3.15 15.00 -2.78
N VAL A 847 3.65 15.85 -3.67
CA VAL A 847 3.66 17.31 -3.44
C VAL A 847 2.24 17.77 -3.03
N CYS A 848 2.12 18.81 -2.22
CA CYS A 848 0.79 19.27 -1.78
C CYS A 848 -0.13 19.55 -2.98
N ALA A 849 -1.36 19.03 -2.95
CA ALA A 849 -2.37 19.33 -3.96
C ALA A 849 -3.03 20.70 -3.73
N GLY A 850 -2.95 21.20 -2.50
CA GLY A 850 -3.55 22.45 -2.01
C GLY A 850 -2.75 23.72 -2.24
N ILE A 851 -1.61 23.68 -2.94
CA ILE A 851 -0.75 24.86 -3.14
C ILE A 851 -1.54 26.07 -3.68
N PRO A 852 -2.34 25.95 -4.76
CA PRO A 852 -3.04 27.12 -5.32
C PRO A 852 -4.05 27.74 -4.35
N LEU A 853 -4.69 26.91 -3.50
CA LEU A 853 -5.60 27.41 -2.48
C LEU A 853 -4.84 28.06 -1.31
N ALA A 854 -3.77 27.42 -0.84
CA ALA A 854 -2.97 27.93 0.26
C ALA A 854 -2.33 29.28 -0.09
N GLU A 855 -1.74 29.43 -1.27
CA GLU A 855 -1.12 30.70 -1.70
C GLU A 855 -2.14 31.84 -1.73
N ARG A 856 -3.32 31.61 -2.33
CA ARG A 856 -4.39 32.61 -2.33
C ARG A 856 -4.87 32.93 -0.92
N LEU A 857 -5.18 31.90 -0.12
CA LEU A 857 -5.77 32.08 1.19
C LEU A 857 -4.84 32.78 2.18
N LEU A 858 -3.58 32.35 2.23
CA LEU A 858 -2.57 32.92 3.13
C LEU A 858 -2.32 34.39 2.83
N ILE A 859 -2.12 34.72 1.55
CA ILE A 859 -1.88 36.11 1.12
C ILE A 859 -3.13 36.95 1.36
N TYR A 860 -4.33 36.45 1.03
CA TYR A 860 -5.57 37.23 1.18
C TYR A 860 -5.80 37.62 2.64
N VAL A 861 -5.80 36.63 3.54
CA VAL A 861 -6.12 36.85 4.95
C VAL A 861 -5.06 37.75 5.58
N LEU A 862 -3.78 37.49 5.32
CA LEU A 862 -2.70 38.30 5.87
C LEU A 862 -2.73 39.74 5.34
N ALA A 863 -2.97 39.93 4.03
CA ALA A 863 -3.10 41.25 3.42
C ALA A 863 -4.27 42.03 4.04
N SER A 864 -5.45 41.42 4.15
CA SER A 864 -6.64 42.06 4.73
C SER A 864 -6.40 42.50 6.18
N LEU A 865 -5.77 41.67 7.01
CA LEU A 865 -5.52 42.02 8.42
C LEU A 865 -4.47 43.11 8.60
N LEU A 866 -3.39 43.08 7.81
CA LEU A 866 -2.31 44.10 7.89
C LEU A 866 -2.70 45.42 7.22
N HIS A 867 -3.58 45.37 6.21
CA HIS A 867 -4.14 46.56 5.56
C HIS A 867 -5.15 47.27 6.47
N SER A 868 -6.09 46.50 7.05
CA SER A 868 -7.14 47.06 7.91
C SER A 868 -6.67 47.50 9.29
N PHE A 869 -5.68 46.82 9.89
CA PHE A 869 -5.33 47.04 11.30
C PHE A 869 -3.83 47.24 11.55
N ASN A 870 -3.52 48.02 12.58
CA ASN A 870 -2.25 47.99 13.29
C ASN A 870 -2.34 47.01 14.46
N TRP A 871 -1.24 46.32 14.77
CA TRP A 871 -1.21 45.26 15.77
C TRP A 871 -0.15 45.54 16.83
N LYS A 872 -0.50 45.37 18.09
CA LYS A 872 0.42 45.48 19.23
C LYS A 872 0.21 44.34 20.23
N LEU A 873 1.25 44.03 21.01
CA LEU A 873 1.14 43.15 22.17
C LEU A 873 0.57 43.92 23.36
N SER A 874 0.08 43.21 24.38
CA SER A 874 -0.27 43.83 25.65
C SER A 874 0.98 44.38 26.33
N GLU A 875 0.82 45.41 27.16
CA GLU A 875 1.95 46.08 27.81
C GLU A 875 2.75 45.11 28.68
N GLY A 876 4.08 45.06 28.49
CA GLY A 876 4.98 44.16 29.21
C GLY A 876 5.03 42.71 28.70
N GLU A 877 4.17 42.30 27.76
CA GLU A 877 4.20 40.95 27.19
C GLU A 877 5.36 40.79 26.19
N LYS A 878 6.10 39.68 26.33
CA LYS A 878 7.08 39.24 25.34
C LYS A 878 6.50 38.14 24.49
N LEU A 879 6.65 38.24 23.17
CA LEU A 879 6.17 37.21 22.27
C LEU A 879 7.01 35.92 22.41
N ASP A 880 6.35 34.84 22.80
CA ASP A 880 6.95 33.51 22.81
C ASP A 880 6.79 32.85 21.42
N LEU A 881 7.93 32.37 20.89
CA LEU A 881 8.04 31.65 19.62
C LEU A 881 8.35 30.16 19.83
N THR A 882 8.12 29.63 21.04
CA THR A 882 8.28 28.21 21.29
C THR A 882 7.25 27.41 20.47
N GLU A 883 7.75 26.33 19.88
CA GLU A 883 6.98 25.42 19.04
C GLU A 883 6.39 24.29 19.89
N LYS A 884 5.14 23.90 19.61
CA LYS A 884 4.53 22.66 20.10
C LYS A 884 4.46 21.66 18.97
N PHE A 885 5.19 20.56 19.09
CA PHE A 885 5.19 19.52 18.08
C PHE A 885 3.82 18.80 17.98
N GLY A 886 3.44 18.51 16.75
CA GLY A 886 2.28 17.74 16.36
C GLY A 886 2.37 17.43 14.86
N VAL A 887 1.25 17.03 14.25
CA VAL A 887 1.14 16.94 12.78
C VAL A 887 1.48 18.27 12.15
N VAL A 888 0.86 19.30 12.72
CA VAL A 888 1.08 20.69 12.37
C VAL A 888 1.88 21.34 13.50
N LEU A 889 2.91 22.10 13.15
CA LEU A 889 3.79 22.78 14.09
C LEU A 889 3.10 24.03 14.67
N LYS A 890 2.30 23.84 15.72
CA LYS A 890 1.56 24.93 16.38
C LYS A 890 2.48 25.74 17.32
N LYS A 891 2.08 26.95 17.68
CA LYS A 891 2.72 27.67 18.79
C LYS A 891 2.42 26.97 20.11
N ALA A 892 3.35 26.96 21.06
CA ALA A 892 3.08 26.44 22.41
C ALA A 892 2.16 27.38 23.19
N THR A 893 2.40 28.68 23.07
CA THR A 893 1.54 29.75 23.59
C THR A 893 0.83 30.46 22.43
N PRO A 894 -0.51 30.54 22.42
CA PRO A 894 -1.24 31.26 21.38
C PRO A 894 -0.82 32.73 21.28
N LEU A 895 -0.86 33.30 20.06
CA LEU A 895 -0.64 34.74 19.87
C LEU A 895 -1.85 35.52 20.39
N ILE A 896 -1.63 36.31 21.45
CA ILE A 896 -2.58 37.33 21.92
C ILE A 896 -2.10 38.70 21.45
N ALA A 897 -2.93 39.42 20.70
CA ALA A 897 -2.59 40.74 20.18
C ALA A 897 -3.81 41.67 20.19
N ILE A 898 -3.55 42.97 20.22
CA ILE A 898 -4.57 44.02 20.25
C ILE A 898 -4.62 44.71 18.88
N PRO A 899 -5.72 44.59 18.12
CA PRO A 899 -5.91 45.31 16.87
C PRO A 899 -6.34 46.76 17.12
N THR A 900 -5.86 47.66 16.27
CA THR A 900 -6.32 49.05 16.19
C THR A 900 -6.56 49.43 14.73
N PRO A 901 -7.61 50.21 14.42
CA PRO A 901 -7.97 50.53 13.04
C PRO A 901 -6.89 51.37 12.37
N ARG A 902 -6.62 51.09 11.08
CA ARG A 902 -5.62 51.80 10.26
C ARG A 902 -6.24 52.62 9.13
N LEU A 903 -7.34 52.15 8.55
CA LEU A 903 -8.13 52.84 7.52
C LEU A 903 -9.06 53.87 8.17
N SER A 904 -9.21 55.03 7.53
CA SER A 904 -10.00 56.16 8.03
C SER A 904 -11.51 56.03 7.78
N ASN A 905 -11.92 55.28 6.76
CA ASN A 905 -13.33 55.05 6.48
C ASN A 905 -13.83 53.79 7.21
N LEU A 906 -14.88 53.96 8.01
CA LEU A 906 -15.49 52.89 8.80
C LEU A 906 -16.21 51.84 7.95
N ASP A 907 -16.66 52.20 6.74
CA ASP A 907 -17.36 51.29 5.83
C ASP A 907 -16.45 50.18 5.27
N PHE A 908 -15.14 50.29 5.46
CA PHE A 908 -14.15 49.30 5.03
C PHE A 908 -13.94 48.15 6.02
N TYR A 909 -14.61 48.19 7.18
CA TYR A 909 -14.46 47.20 8.23
C TYR A 909 -15.63 46.20 8.32
#